data_AF-A0A2D4IDX8-F1
#
_entry.id   AF-A0A2D4IDX8-F1
#
_cell.length_a   1.000
_cell.length_b   1.000
_cell.length_c   1.000
_cell.angle_alpha   90.00
_cell.angle_beta   90.00
_cell.angle_gamma   90.00
#
_symmetry.space_group_name_H-M   'P 1'
#
loop_
_entity.id
_entity.type
_entity.pdbx_description
1 polymer ?
#
loop_
_entity_poly.entity_id
_entity_poly.type
_entity_poly.pdbx_seq_one_letter_code
_entity_poly.pdbx_strand_id
1 'polypeptide(L)'
;SAANKAADLLRRHPQDGGGAAPGALLEDSSVMASIPYFDEAQLKSLKVQYLAQNSVEAASKIQELLDFLNSFKVQVGILGEHRAGVTMLVEALLSKPRTVTDLSAYFREAQQPTLSAEIHTHPTFPHLVLHDLPGFEATEKPSAYLKKLGDLEQFSCFVMVVGTKGFTDVHLQVLKKMKHRRKAFFVVRTKIDLDLHTAGRRLQYRHNPAEQMNRIRKELSETLTKNCLEAKKVFLVSGLQTERYDFASFEDSLEGEVLNLKRHQEGTLKDFHAGSQKMVKELFDICKSNSLAEVPTVIQCMLTNPTQIHLNVALIGETGSGNSSLINALRKVGPEEPGAAPTGVAKTTSRATAYPFPSVPNMFLWDLPGVGLREDDVKLLDLSRYSIFLLVASERYKHIHSSLAKIIASEGKQSFFVRNKIDVDMEAQGGNQLKLKEKLQEQIRKRCVEALKNDGVDCPVFLVSSFIAEAYDLPLLREELRKQASEWKMKALRRTIPTVFSQLVRLKSKVLMKDVWEKTLQVGLSSVDDLKETVVEEWLLAIIASFCIDFGLNETSIMNTAQCTGKAAHLLQEQIQSRFAQPMNSTEVLNLIVKSPSWKGWAWSYVPYWGQGSNVEAIISLEKIYNLLKQAVVELSEDAERLLLAAFSDD
;
A
#
# COMPACT_ATOMS: atom_id res chain seq x y z
N SER A 1 -52.60 -26.30 11.69
CA SER A 1 -51.17 -25.99 11.86
C SER A 1 -50.94 -24.60 11.31
N ALA A 2 -50.23 -23.77 12.06
CA ALA A 2 -50.40 -22.31 12.16
C ALA A 2 -50.37 -21.50 10.85
N ALA A 3 -51.39 -20.66 10.68
CA ALA A 3 -51.36 -19.41 9.92
C ALA A 3 -52.31 -18.41 10.61
N ASN A 4 -51.92 -17.13 10.62
CA ASN A 4 -52.62 -15.95 11.15
C ASN A 4 -52.49 -15.65 12.66
N LYS A 5 -51.65 -14.66 12.96
CA LYS A 5 -51.86 -13.68 14.06
C LYS A 5 -50.84 -12.54 13.92
N ALA A 6 -51.33 -11.33 13.62
CA ALA A 6 -50.96 -10.07 14.28
C ALA A 6 -51.27 -8.86 13.37
N ALA A 7 -52.53 -8.45 13.37
CA ALA A 7 -52.92 -7.07 13.14
C ALA A 7 -53.88 -6.74 14.28
N ASP A 8 -53.46 -5.90 15.22
CA ASP A 8 -54.25 -4.77 15.72
C ASP A 8 -53.55 -4.07 16.89
N LEU A 9 -53.91 -2.80 17.05
CA LEU A 9 -53.60 -1.87 18.14
C LEU A 9 -52.34 -1.01 17.94
N LEU A 10 -52.56 0.22 17.47
CA LEU A 10 -52.40 1.42 18.30
C LEU A 10 -52.87 2.69 17.54
N ARG A 11 -54.10 3.13 17.83
CA ARG A 11 -54.53 4.53 17.72
C ARG A 11 -54.85 5.01 19.14
N ARG A 12 -54.20 6.10 19.59
CA ARG A 12 -54.75 7.19 20.44
C ARG A 12 -53.61 8.08 20.99
N HIS A 13 -53.59 9.34 20.57
CA HIS A 13 -53.16 10.53 21.35
C HIS A 13 -54.38 11.04 22.19
N PRO A 14 -54.30 12.02 23.15
CA PRO A 14 -53.43 13.22 23.16
C PRO A 14 -52.98 13.84 24.54
N GLN A 15 -52.23 14.97 24.46
CA GLN A 15 -52.04 16.12 25.41
C GLN A 15 -51.21 15.91 26.71
N ASP A 16 -50.35 16.79 27.24
CA ASP A 16 -50.12 18.26 27.13
C ASP A 16 -48.72 18.65 27.66
N GLY A 17 -48.20 19.86 27.32
CA GLY A 17 -47.24 20.61 28.15
C GLY A 17 -45.98 21.15 27.45
N GLY A 18 -45.96 22.46 27.18
CA GLY A 18 -44.94 23.13 26.37
C GLY A 18 -43.64 23.59 27.05
N GLY A 19 -42.70 24.00 26.21
CA GLY A 19 -41.47 24.71 26.56
C GLY A 19 -40.65 24.99 25.28
N ALA A 20 -40.50 26.26 24.93
CA ALA A 20 -39.87 26.72 23.68
C ALA A 20 -38.33 26.65 23.74
N ALA A 21 -37.69 26.16 22.67
CA ALA A 21 -36.31 26.46 22.28
C ALA A 21 -36.13 26.24 20.76
N PRO A 22 -35.34 27.07 20.05
CA PRO A 22 -35.26 27.09 18.59
C PRO A 22 -34.19 26.11 18.09
N GLY A 23 -34.58 25.13 17.28
CA GLY A 23 -33.63 24.17 16.71
C GLY A 23 -34.35 22.99 16.06
N ALA A 24 -34.98 23.22 14.92
CA ALA A 24 -35.61 22.16 14.13
C ALA A 24 -35.65 22.57 12.65
N LEU A 25 -34.51 22.42 11.98
CA LEU A 25 -34.41 22.42 10.51
C LEU A 25 -33.26 21.48 10.08
N LEU A 26 -33.16 20.27 10.64
CA LEU A 26 -32.29 19.20 10.12
C LEU A 26 -32.82 17.82 10.54
N GLU A 27 -34.08 17.52 10.27
CA GLU A 27 -34.58 16.13 10.27
C GLU A 27 -35.47 15.93 9.05
N ASP A 28 -34.83 15.75 7.90
CA ASP A 28 -35.41 15.04 6.75
C ASP A 28 -34.29 14.29 6.02
N SER A 29 -33.65 13.36 6.75
CA SER A 29 -32.65 12.44 6.20
C SER A 29 -33.27 11.29 5.38
N SER A 30 -34.56 11.34 5.08
CA SER A 30 -35.29 10.28 4.36
C SER A 30 -35.28 10.41 2.84
N VAL A 31 -34.73 11.48 2.27
CA VAL A 31 -34.53 11.62 0.80
C VAL A 31 -33.19 11.02 0.35
N MET A 32 -32.28 10.72 1.28
CA MET A 32 -30.96 10.13 1.00
C MET A 32 -31.00 8.62 0.69
N ALA A 33 -32.16 7.96 0.82
CA ALA A 33 -32.27 6.52 0.61
C ALA A 33 -32.67 6.19 -0.84
N SER A 34 -31.77 5.49 -1.53
CA SER A 34 -31.99 4.70 -2.76
C SER A 34 -32.30 5.47 -4.06
N ILE A 35 -31.32 6.19 -4.60
CA ILE A 35 -31.25 6.46 -6.05
C ILE A 35 -30.39 5.35 -6.68
N PRO A 36 -30.88 4.60 -7.70
CA PRO A 36 -30.14 3.48 -8.27
C PRO A 36 -28.82 3.93 -8.88
N TYR A 37 -27.83 3.02 -8.81
CA TYR A 37 -26.56 3.11 -9.54
C TYR A 37 -26.83 3.43 -11.03
N PHE A 38 -26.13 4.43 -11.59
CA PHE A 38 -26.27 4.89 -12.98
C PHE A 38 -24.98 4.66 -13.79
N ASP A 39 -25.07 3.93 -14.92
CA ASP A 39 -23.99 3.62 -15.85
C ASP A 39 -24.29 4.09 -17.30
N GLU A 40 -23.31 3.95 -18.22
CA GLU A 40 -23.45 4.35 -19.63
C GLU A 40 -24.58 3.60 -20.35
N ALA A 41 -24.84 2.33 -19.99
CA ALA A 41 -25.89 1.53 -20.60
C ALA A 41 -27.29 1.98 -20.16
N GLN A 42 -27.44 2.33 -18.88
CA GLN A 42 -28.66 2.91 -18.33
C GLN A 42 -28.93 4.28 -18.94
N LEU A 43 -27.92 5.13 -19.15
CA LEU A 43 -28.08 6.41 -19.86
C LEU A 43 -28.57 6.23 -21.30
N LYS A 44 -28.02 5.25 -22.03
CA LYS A 44 -28.50 4.92 -23.38
C LYS A 44 -29.95 4.41 -23.37
N SER A 45 -30.29 3.57 -22.39
CA SER A 45 -31.67 3.08 -22.22
C SER A 45 -32.64 4.22 -21.89
N LEU A 46 -32.26 5.12 -20.98
CA LEU A 46 -33.04 6.27 -20.58
C LEU A 46 -33.25 7.25 -21.75
N LYS A 47 -32.22 7.48 -22.57
CA LYS A 47 -32.35 8.27 -23.81
C LYS A 47 -33.44 7.69 -24.72
N VAL A 48 -33.44 6.36 -24.93
CA VAL A 48 -34.45 5.67 -25.75
C VAL A 48 -35.86 5.84 -25.14
N GLN A 49 -35.99 5.79 -23.81
CA GLN A 49 -37.26 6.03 -23.12
C GLN A 49 -37.79 7.46 -23.32
N TYR A 50 -36.96 8.49 -23.13
CA TYR A 50 -37.40 9.88 -23.35
C TYR A 50 -37.73 10.18 -24.82
N LEU A 51 -37.00 9.58 -25.77
CA LEU A 51 -37.34 9.64 -27.19
C LEU A 51 -38.71 8.99 -27.47
N ALA A 52 -39.00 7.85 -26.83
CA ALA A 52 -40.31 7.19 -26.94
C ALA A 52 -41.45 8.00 -26.31
N GLN A 53 -41.14 8.88 -25.35
CA GLN A 53 -42.08 9.80 -24.69
C GLN A 53 -42.20 11.16 -25.41
N ASN A 54 -41.61 11.34 -26.60
CA ASN A 54 -41.51 12.62 -27.33
C ASN A 54 -40.82 13.77 -26.58
N SER A 55 -40.03 13.47 -25.55
CA SER A 55 -39.23 14.48 -24.84
C SER A 55 -37.86 14.65 -25.52
N VAL A 56 -37.85 15.39 -26.62
CA VAL A 56 -36.65 15.62 -27.45
C VAL A 56 -35.57 16.40 -26.69
N GLU A 57 -35.96 17.34 -25.84
CA GLU A 57 -35.05 18.16 -25.04
C GLU A 57 -34.31 17.33 -23.97
N ALA A 58 -35.02 16.47 -23.23
CA ALA A 58 -34.41 15.56 -22.27
C ALA A 58 -33.46 14.56 -22.96
N ALA A 59 -33.86 14.01 -24.11
CA ALA A 59 -33.01 13.11 -24.89
C ALA A 59 -31.76 13.81 -25.43
N SER A 60 -31.84 15.11 -25.75
CA SER A 60 -30.69 15.94 -26.14
C SER A 60 -29.75 16.16 -24.96
N LYS A 61 -30.26 16.56 -23.78
CA LYS A 61 -29.46 16.70 -22.56
C LYS A 61 -28.76 15.38 -22.19
N ILE A 62 -29.43 14.23 -22.31
CA ILE A 62 -28.79 12.90 -22.10
C ILE A 62 -27.73 12.59 -23.17
N GLN A 63 -27.90 13.04 -24.42
CA GLN A 63 -26.85 12.90 -25.43
C GLN A 63 -25.62 13.76 -25.09
N GLU A 64 -25.82 14.97 -24.57
CA GLU A 64 -24.71 15.80 -24.07
C GLU A 64 -23.99 15.12 -22.90
N LEU A 65 -24.71 14.43 -22.00
CA LEU A 65 -24.10 13.58 -20.97
C LEU A 65 -23.24 12.48 -21.60
N LEU A 66 -23.77 11.74 -22.59
CA LEU A 66 -23.03 10.67 -23.26
C LEU A 66 -21.79 11.18 -24.00
N ASP A 67 -21.89 12.32 -24.66
CA ASP A 67 -20.78 12.97 -25.36
C ASP A 67 -19.71 13.44 -24.36
N PHE A 68 -20.14 13.98 -23.22
CA PHE A 68 -19.27 14.28 -22.09
C PHE A 68 -18.55 13.02 -21.60
N LEU A 69 -19.24 11.92 -21.32
CA LEU A 69 -18.59 10.67 -20.87
C LEU A 69 -17.56 10.17 -21.88
N ASN A 70 -17.87 10.28 -23.18
CA ASN A 70 -16.96 9.88 -24.24
C ASN A 70 -15.74 10.81 -24.36
N SER A 71 -15.88 12.11 -24.10
CA SER A 71 -14.77 13.06 -24.12
C SER A 71 -13.73 12.81 -23.02
N PHE A 72 -14.14 12.18 -21.92
CA PHE A 72 -13.26 11.82 -20.80
C PHE A 72 -12.55 10.48 -20.98
N LYS A 73 -12.90 9.68 -21.99
CA LYS A 73 -12.31 8.36 -22.18
C LYS A 73 -10.82 8.48 -22.52
N VAL A 74 -9.97 8.05 -21.60
CA VAL A 74 -8.53 7.97 -21.76
C VAL A 74 -8.15 6.56 -22.18
N GLN A 75 -7.51 6.42 -23.33
CA GLN A 75 -7.08 5.14 -23.87
C GLN A 75 -5.59 4.92 -23.58
N VAL A 76 -5.28 3.86 -22.84
CA VAL A 76 -3.90 3.45 -22.54
C VAL A 76 -3.57 2.20 -23.32
N GLY A 77 -2.57 2.27 -24.18
CA GLY A 77 -2.05 1.13 -24.93
C GLY A 77 -0.98 0.39 -24.12
N ILE A 78 -1.23 -0.85 -23.72
CA ILE A 78 -0.27 -1.70 -23.01
C ILE A 78 0.27 -2.72 -24.01
N LEU A 79 1.58 -2.74 -24.22
CA LEU A 79 2.22 -3.62 -25.21
C LEU A 79 3.58 -4.11 -24.74
N GLY A 80 4.08 -5.18 -25.36
CA GLY A 80 5.39 -5.74 -25.07
C GLY A 80 5.71 -6.96 -25.93
N GLU A 81 6.87 -7.57 -25.72
CA GLU A 81 7.22 -8.83 -26.39
C GLU A 81 6.27 -9.97 -25.95
N HIS A 82 6.10 -10.96 -26.83
CA HIS A 82 5.44 -12.21 -26.46
C HIS A 82 5.97 -12.77 -25.14
N ARG A 83 5.06 -13.11 -24.23
CA ARG A 83 5.37 -13.62 -22.88
C ARG A 83 6.13 -12.64 -21.99
N ALA A 84 6.19 -11.35 -22.30
CA ALA A 84 6.65 -10.35 -21.36
C ALA A 84 5.74 -10.29 -20.12
N GLY A 85 4.45 -10.60 -20.27
CA GLY A 85 3.46 -10.58 -19.18
C GLY A 85 2.53 -9.37 -19.26
N VAL A 86 2.22 -8.91 -20.48
CA VAL A 86 1.31 -7.79 -20.77
C VAL A 86 -0.07 -8.07 -20.18
N THR A 87 -0.72 -9.15 -20.61
CA THR A 87 -2.04 -9.57 -20.11
C THR A 87 -2.08 -9.73 -18.59
N MET A 88 -1.02 -10.27 -17.99
CA MET A 88 -0.92 -10.37 -16.52
C MET A 88 -0.85 -9.02 -15.82
N LEU A 89 -0.18 -8.05 -16.42
CA LEU A 89 -0.16 -6.68 -15.91
C LEU A 89 -1.56 -6.03 -16.04
N VAL A 90 -2.26 -6.27 -17.16
CA VAL A 90 -3.63 -5.76 -17.36
C VAL A 90 -4.59 -6.38 -16.34
N GLU A 91 -4.59 -7.70 -16.16
CA GLU A 91 -5.42 -8.38 -15.15
C GLU A 91 -5.14 -7.87 -13.72
N ALA A 92 -3.87 -7.61 -13.41
CA ALA A 92 -3.46 -7.04 -12.14
C ALA A 92 -4.02 -5.62 -11.93
N LEU A 93 -3.95 -4.75 -12.93
CA LEU A 93 -4.57 -3.41 -12.91
C LEU A 93 -6.08 -3.47 -12.75
N LEU A 94 -6.73 -4.49 -13.32
CA LEU A 94 -8.17 -4.70 -13.19
C LEU A 94 -8.58 -5.30 -11.83
N SER A 95 -7.63 -5.56 -10.92
CA SER A 95 -7.89 -6.26 -9.64
C SER A 95 -8.64 -7.59 -9.82
N LYS A 96 -8.40 -8.27 -10.94
CA LYS A 96 -8.95 -9.61 -11.25
C LYS A 96 -7.83 -10.63 -11.09
N PRO A 97 -7.52 -11.11 -9.86
CA PRO A 97 -6.56 -12.19 -9.73
C PRO A 97 -7.14 -13.43 -10.42
N ARG A 98 -6.35 -14.05 -11.30
CA ARG A 98 -6.73 -15.30 -11.95
C ARG A 98 -6.96 -16.36 -10.88
N THR A 99 -8.21 -16.73 -10.62
CA THR A 99 -8.57 -17.78 -9.68
C THR A 99 -8.18 -19.12 -10.30
N VAL A 100 -7.15 -19.75 -9.75
CA VAL A 100 -6.74 -21.09 -10.17
C VAL A 100 -7.71 -22.09 -9.53
N THR A 101 -8.77 -22.43 -10.26
CA THR A 101 -9.76 -23.44 -9.85
C THR A 101 -9.27 -24.86 -10.15
N ASP A 102 -8.40 -25.03 -11.16
CA ASP A 102 -7.75 -26.30 -11.49
C ASP A 102 -6.22 -26.13 -11.62
N LEU A 103 -5.50 -26.75 -10.67
CA LEU A 103 -4.03 -26.85 -10.66
C LEU A 103 -3.48 -27.54 -11.91
N SER A 104 -4.25 -28.47 -12.49
CA SER A 104 -3.85 -29.30 -13.63
C SER A 104 -3.91 -28.53 -14.96
N ALA A 105 -4.87 -27.61 -15.08
CA ALA A 105 -4.98 -26.68 -16.20
C ALA A 105 -3.89 -25.59 -16.14
N TYR A 106 -3.56 -25.09 -14.94
CA TYR A 106 -2.54 -24.06 -14.74
C TYR A 106 -1.18 -24.39 -15.36
N PHE A 107 -0.71 -25.65 -15.25
CA PHE A 107 0.57 -26.07 -15.83
C PHE A 107 0.49 -26.50 -17.31
N ARG A 108 -0.72 -26.70 -17.86
CA ARG A 108 -0.93 -27.15 -19.24
C ARG A 108 -1.30 -26.02 -20.19
N GLU A 109 -2.01 -25.01 -19.70
CA GLU A 109 -2.38 -23.84 -20.48
C GLU A 109 -1.24 -22.80 -20.46
N ALA A 110 -0.30 -22.92 -21.39
CA ALA A 110 0.56 -21.79 -21.69
C ALA A 110 -0.34 -20.62 -22.13
N GLN A 111 -0.22 -19.45 -21.49
CA GLN A 111 -0.92 -18.25 -21.94
C GLN A 111 -0.64 -18.04 -23.43
N GLN A 112 -1.70 -18.14 -24.23
CA GLN A 112 -1.60 -17.80 -25.63
C GLN A 112 -1.43 -16.28 -25.71
N PRO A 113 -0.48 -15.78 -26.52
CA PRO A 113 -0.33 -14.35 -26.71
C PRO A 113 -1.63 -13.78 -27.28
N THR A 114 -2.04 -12.60 -26.78
CA THR A 114 -3.21 -11.89 -27.27
C THR A 114 -3.08 -11.68 -28.78
N LEU A 115 -3.93 -12.33 -29.57
CA LEU A 115 -3.82 -12.33 -31.04
C LEU A 115 -4.36 -11.03 -31.65
N SER A 116 -5.37 -10.45 -31.00
CA SER A 116 -6.05 -9.18 -31.32
C SER A 116 -6.15 -8.31 -30.07
N ALA A 117 -6.20 -6.99 -30.22
CA ALA A 117 -6.29 -6.08 -29.07
C ALA A 117 -7.56 -6.36 -28.23
N GLU A 118 -7.40 -6.64 -26.94
CA GLU A 118 -8.50 -6.75 -25.99
C GLU A 118 -8.69 -5.42 -25.27
N ILE A 119 -9.95 -5.04 -25.03
CA ILE A 119 -10.32 -3.74 -24.46
C ILE A 119 -10.94 -3.99 -23.08
N HIS A 120 -10.38 -3.35 -22.06
CA HIS A 120 -10.84 -3.47 -20.69
C HIS A 120 -11.10 -2.09 -20.07
N THR A 121 -12.28 -1.92 -19.49
CA THR A 121 -12.58 -0.72 -18.69
C THR A 121 -12.06 -0.93 -17.26
N HIS A 122 -11.36 0.07 -16.72
CA HIS A 122 -10.85 0.00 -15.35
C HIS A 122 -12.03 0.02 -14.35
N PRO A 123 -12.08 -0.90 -13.36
CA PRO A 123 -13.23 -1.04 -12.47
C PRO A 123 -13.47 0.20 -11.59
N THR A 124 -12.40 0.87 -11.18
CA THR A 124 -12.44 2.08 -10.35
C THR A 124 -12.61 3.35 -11.18
N PHE A 125 -12.18 3.34 -12.45
CA PHE A 125 -12.10 4.52 -13.30
C PHE A 125 -12.78 4.22 -14.64
N PRO A 126 -14.11 4.41 -14.74
CA PRO A 126 -14.87 4.04 -15.95
C PRO A 126 -14.41 4.77 -17.22
N HIS A 127 -13.74 5.90 -17.07
CA HIS A 127 -13.15 6.69 -18.15
C HIS A 127 -11.74 6.20 -18.56
N LEU A 128 -11.12 5.29 -17.82
CA LEU A 128 -9.84 4.68 -18.18
C LEU A 128 -10.07 3.36 -18.92
N VAL A 129 -9.65 3.32 -20.19
CA VAL A 129 -9.72 2.13 -21.04
C VAL A 129 -8.30 1.60 -21.26
N LEU A 130 -8.07 0.38 -20.80
CA LEU A 130 -6.81 -0.34 -20.97
C LEU A 130 -6.93 -1.24 -22.22
N HIS A 131 -6.03 -1.05 -23.17
CA HIS A 131 -5.92 -1.90 -24.35
C HIS A 131 -4.76 -2.88 -24.14
N ASP A 132 -5.07 -4.17 -23.98
CA ASP A 132 -4.07 -5.25 -24.06
C ASP A 132 -3.73 -5.47 -25.53
N LEU A 133 -2.69 -4.79 -25.99
CA LEU A 133 -2.27 -4.84 -27.39
C LEU A 133 -1.51 -6.13 -27.67
N PRO A 134 -1.65 -6.69 -28.89
CA PRO A 134 -0.96 -7.91 -29.25
C PRO A 134 0.54 -7.73 -29.06
N GLY A 135 1.19 -8.72 -28.46
CA GLY A 135 2.62 -8.68 -28.31
C GLY A 135 3.33 -8.75 -29.67
N PHE A 136 4.58 -8.31 -29.71
CA PHE A 136 5.45 -8.51 -30.88
C PHE A 136 6.39 -9.69 -30.66
N GLU A 137 6.80 -10.33 -31.75
CA GLU A 137 7.84 -11.35 -31.73
C GLU A 137 9.23 -10.72 -31.90
N ALA A 138 10.26 -11.33 -31.33
CA ALA A 138 11.64 -10.85 -31.46
C ALA A 138 12.12 -10.79 -32.93
N THR A 139 11.54 -11.61 -33.80
CA THR A 139 11.86 -11.70 -35.24
C THR A 139 10.92 -10.88 -36.13
N GLU A 140 9.88 -10.26 -35.56
CA GLU A 140 8.90 -9.50 -36.32
C GLU A 140 9.50 -8.17 -36.81
N LYS A 141 9.23 -7.81 -38.08
CA LYS A 141 9.66 -6.52 -38.61
C LYS A 141 8.89 -5.39 -37.88
N PRO A 142 9.57 -4.40 -37.28
CA PRO A 142 8.90 -3.34 -36.51
C PRO A 142 7.87 -2.54 -37.32
N SER A 143 8.08 -2.38 -38.62
CA SER A 143 7.12 -1.72 -39.52
C SER A 143 5.84 -2.54 -39.76
N ALA A 144 5.91 -3.87 -39.70
CA ALA A 144 4.75 -4.74 -39.79
C ALA A 144 3.93 -4.68 -38.49
N TYR A 145 4.61 -4.74 -37.34
CA TYR A 145 3.98 -4.61 -36.03
C TYR A 145 3.27 -3.26 -35.86
N LEU A 146 3.92 -2.15 -36.22
CA LEU A 146 3.31 -0.82 -36.16
C LEU A 146 2.10 -0.67 -37.08
N LYS A 147 2.05 -1.38 -38.22
CA LYS A 147 0.84 -1.44 -39.07
C LYS A 147 -0.27 -2.23 -38.39
N LYS A 148 0.06 -3.32 -37.69
CA LYS A 148 -0.89 -4.14 -36.92
C LYS A 148 -1.49 -3.36 -35.74
N LEU A 149 -0.71 -2.48 -35.10
CA LEU A 149 -1.18 -1.65 -33.99
C LEU A 149 -2.25 -0.62 -34.39
N GLY A 150 -2.36 -0.30 -35.68
CA GLY A 150 -3.30 0.69 -36.18
C GLY A 150 -2.90 2.13 -35.87
N ASP A 151 -3.90 2.98 -35.63
CA ASP A 151 -3.67 4.38 -35.32
C ASP A 151 -3.19 4.57 -33.88
N LEU A 152 -2.00 5.17 -33.73
CA LEU A 152 -1.42 5.48 -32.42
C LEU A 152 -2.04 6.73 -31.80
N GLU A 153 -2.76 7.54 -32.59
CA GLU A 153 -3.32 8.81 -32.11
C GLU A 153 -4.48 8.60 -31.13
N GLN A 154 -5.19 7.48 -31.22
CA GLN A 154 -6.28 7.14 -30.30
C GLN A 154 -5.82 6.99 -28.85
N PHE A 155 -4.52 6.69 -28.62
CA PHE A 155 -3.97 6.50 -27.29
C PHE A 155 -3.42 7.80 -26.71
N SER A 156 -3.74 8.02 -25.45
CA SER A 156 -3.25 9.15 -24.66
C SER A 156 -1.84 8.88 -24.12
N CYS A 157 -1.55 7.63 -23.73
CA CYS A 157 -0.25 7.18 -23.24
C CYS A 157 -0.05 5.68 -23.53
N PHE A 158 1.21 5.25 -23.54
CA PHE A 158 1.58 3.84 -23.68
C PHE A 158 2.28 3.29 -22.43
N VAL A 159 2.11 1.99 -22.19
CA VAL A 159 2.89 1.22 -21.21
C VAL A 159 3.67 0.16 -21.98
N MET A 160 4.99 0.34 -22.03
CA MET A 160 5.91 -0.61 -22.65
C MET A 160 6.35 -1.65 -21.62
N VAL A 161 5.84 -2.86 -21.75
CA VAL A 161 6.14 -4.01 -20.89
C VAL A 161 7.38 -4.72 -21.41
N VAL A 162 8.38 -4.83 -20.55
CA VAL A 162 9.67 -5.44 -20.86
C VAL A 162 9.78 -6.76 -20.09
N GLY A 163 10.03 -7.84 -20.82
CA GLY A 163 10.26 -9.18 -20.26
C GLY A 163 11.67 -9.36 -19.71
N THR A 164 12.07 -10.60 -19.42
CA THR A 164 13.30 -10.90 -18.65
C THR A 164 14.64 -10.49 -19.28
N LYS A 165 14.62 -10.04 -20.55
CA LYS A 165 15.79 -10.01 -21.44
C LYS A 165 16.49 -8.66 -21.68
N GLY A 166 16.18 -7.50 -21.12
CA GLY A 166 14.95 -6.74 -21.27
C GLY A 166 14.74 -6.15 -22.67
N PHE A 167 15.29 -4.98 -23.01
CA PHE A 167 14.98 -4.31 -24.29
C PHE A 167 15.56 -5.04 -25.51
N THR A 168 14.72 -5.26 -26.52
CA THR A 168 15.13 -5.72 -27.86
C THR A 168 15.07 -4.59 -28.88
N ASP A 169 15.63 -4.78 -30.07
CA ASP A 169 15.60 -3.78 -31.15
C ASP A 169 14.16 -3.37 -31.52
N VAL A 170 13.22 -4.32 -31.48
CA VAL A 170 11.80 -4.06 -31.74
C VAL A 170 11.23 -3.09 -30.71
N HIS A 171 11.51 -3.29 -29.41
CA HIS A 171 11.08 -2.36 -28.36
C HIS A 171 11.58 -0.95 -28.65
N LEU A 172 12.87 -0.80 -28.94
CA LEU A 172 13.50 0.50 -29.17
C LEU A 172 12.95 1.21 -30.41
N GLN A 173 12.65 0.48 -31.48
CA GLN A 173 12.05 1.08 -32.68
C GLN A 173 10.60 1.52 -32.45
N VAL A 174 9.81 0.74 -31.73
CA VAL A 174 8.44 1.11 -31.36
C VAL A 174 8.44 2.36 -30.48
N LEU A 175 9.32 2.42 -29.47
CA LEU A 175 9.49 3.60 -28.62
C LEU A 175 9.96 4.83 -29.41
N LYS A 176 10.89 4.68 -30.36
CA LYS A 176 11.30 5.78 -31.26
C LYS A 176 10.12 6.30 -32.06
N LYS A 177 9.24 5.42 -32.56
CA LYS A 177 8.03 5.84 -33.28
C LYS A 177 7.06 6.61 -32.40
N MET A 178 6.85 6.16 -31.16
CA MET A 178 6.02 6.86 -30.16
C MET A 178 6.59 8.25 -29.84
N LYS A 179 7.91 8.34 -29.63
CA LYS A 179 8.61 9.62 -29.43
C LYS A 179 8.42 10.57 -30.61
N HIS A 180 8.54 10.10 -31.86
CA HIS A 180 8.29 10.93 -33.04
C HIS A 180 6.86 11.46 -33.12
N ARG A 181 5.89 10.70 -32.59
CA ARG A 181 4.48 11.11 -32.46
C ARG A 181 4.19 11.92 -31.19
N ARG A 182 5.22 12.26 -30.39
CA ARG A 182 5.10 12.96 -29.10
C ARG A 182 4.17 12.26 -28.10
N LYS A 183 4.07 10.92 -28.18
CA LYS A 183 3.29 10.12 -27.24
C LYS A 183 4.12 9.78 -26.01
N ALA A 184 3.58 10.05 -24.82
CA ALA A 184 4.21 9.66 -23.56
C ALA A 184 4.18 8.14 -23.38
N PHE A 185 5.19 7.61 -22.70
CA PHE A 185 5.22 6.20 -22.35
C PHE A 185 5.89 5.93 -20.99
N PHE A 186 5.38 4.91 -20.32
CA PHE A 186 6.02 4.28 -19.17
C PHE A 186 6.73 3.00 -19.59
N VAL A 187 7.77 2.64 -18.84
CA VAL A 187 8.45 1.35 -19.02
C VAL A 187 8.20 0.51 -17.79
N VAL A 188 7.67 -0.69 -17.97
CA VAL A 188 7.33 -1.61 -16.88
C VAL A 188 8.05 -2.93 -17.11
N ARG A 189 8.99 -3.25 -16.23
CA ARG A 189 9.67 -4.54 -16.18
C ARG A 189 8.85 -5.47 -15.29
N THR A 190 8.19 -6.44 -15.92
CA THR A 190 7.37 -7.45 -15.23
C THR A 190 8.21 -8.64 -14.78
N LYS A 191 7.61 -9.51 -13.96
CA LYS A 191 8.22 -10.76 -13.45
C LYS A 191 9.44 -10.52 -12.56
N ILE A 192 9.48 -9.37 -11.88
CA ILE A 192 10.59 -9.04 -10.98
C ILE A 192 10.69 -10.05 -9.83
N ASP A 193 9.56 -10.62 -9.39
CA ASP A 193 9.51 -11.71 -8.43
C ASP A 193 10.27 -12.95 -8.91
N LEU A 194 10.13 -13.31 -10.18
CA LEU A 194 10.87 -14.41 -10.78
C LEU A 194 12.35 -14.07 -11.01
N ASP A 195 12.66 -12.84 -11.42
CA ASP A 195 14.04 -12.39 -11.59
C ASP A 195 14.79 -12.43 -10.27
N LEU A 196 14.17 -11.93 -9.19
CA LEU A 196 14.72 -11.96 -7.84
C LEU A 196 14.77 -13.39 -7.30
N HIS A 197 13.75 -14.22 -7.53
CA HIS A 197 13.78 -15.63 -7.14
C HIS A 197 14.89 -16.40 -7.85
N THR A 198 15.04 -16.22 -9.17
CA THR A 198 16.06 -16.88 -9.99
C THR A 198 17.46 -16.39 -9.61
N ALA A 199 17.62 -15.07 -9.41
CA ALA A 199 18.85 -14.50 -8.89
C ALA A 199 19.16 -15.07 -7.50
N GLY A 200 18.18 -15.20 -6.61
CA GLY A 200 18.32 -15.84 -5.31
C GLY A 200 18.76 -17.31 -5.42
N ARG A 201 18.26 -18.06 -6.40
CA ARG A 201 18.69 -19.46 -6.65
C ARG A 201 20.10 -19.56 -7.23
N ARG A 202 20.45 -18.67 -8.16
CA ARG A 202 21.74 -18.71 -8.90
C ARG A 202 22.88 -18.09 -8.12
N LEU A 203 22.62 -16.93 -7.53
CA LEU A 203 23.59 -16.18 -6.74
C LEU A 203 23.66 -16.72 -5.32
N GLN A 204 22.70 -17.58 -4.92
CA GLN A 204 22.54 -18.12 -3.57
C GLN A 204 22.82 -17.03 -2.57
N TYR A 205 24.06 -17.01 -2.08
CA TYR A 205 24.47 -16.19 -0.98
C TYR A 205 24.56 -14.69 -1.19
N ARG A 206 24.63 -14.28 -2.45
CA ARG A 206 25.00 -12.92 -2.86
C ARG A 206 23.80 -12.09 -3.30
N HIS A 207 22.59 -12.50 -2.92
CA HIS A 207 21.36 -11.89 -3.41
C HIS A 207 20.87 -10.78 -2.47
N ASN A 208 21.16 -9.51 -2.81
CA ASN A 208 20.47 -8.35 -2.26
C ASN A 208 19.35 -7.92 -3.25
N PRO A 209 18.06 -8.10 -2.91
CA PRO A 209 16.96 -7.77 -3.82
C PRO A 209 16.93 -6.29 -4.23
N ALA A 210 17.17 -5.38 -3.30
CA ALA A 210 17.14 -3.93 -3.56
C ALA A 210 18.28 -3.51 -4.49
N GLU A 211 19.47 -4.04 -4.29
CA GLU A 211 20.61 -3.79 -5.18
C GLU A 211 20.37 -4.35 -6.58
N GLN A 212 19.80 -5.56 -6.70
CA GLN A 212 19.46 -6.14 -7.99
C GLN A 212 18.40 -5.32 -8.73
N MET A 213 17.35 -4.89 -8.02
CA MET A 213 16.35 -3.97 -8.59
C MET A 213 16.99 -2.68 -9.08
N ASN A 214 17.90 -2.07 -8.31
CA ASN A 214 18.60 -0.87 -8.73
C ASN A 214 19.50 -1.11 -9.95
N ARG A 215 20.18 -2.26 -10.05
CA ARG A 215 20.96 -2.64 -11.23
C ARG A 215 20.08 -2.80 -12.48
N ILE A 216 18.96 -3.52 -12.37
CA ILE A 216 18.01 -3.70 -13.47
C ILE A 216 17.45 -2.35 -13.92
N ARG A 217 17.04 -1.50 -12.97
CA ARG A 217 16.53 -0.16 -13.27
C ARG A 217 17.58 0.68 -13.99
N LYS A 218 18.83 0.66 -13.51
CA LYS A 218 19.96 1.36 -14.13
C LYS A 218 20.22 0.87 -15.56
N GLU A 219 20.24 -0.44 -15.79
CA GLU A 219 20.45 -1.03 -17.12
C GLU A 219 19.37 -0.59 -18.12
N LEU A 220 18.10 -0.62 -17.71
CA LEU A 220 16.99 -0.16 -18.54
C LEU A 220 17.11 1.35 -18.84
N SER A 221 17.39 2.17 -17.83
CA SER A 221 17.57 3.62 -17.98
C SER A 221 18.75 3.98 -18.88
N GLU A 222 19.89 3.29 -18.74
CA GLU A 222 21.05 3.49 -19.61
C GLU A 222 20.74 3.12 -21.07
N THR A 223 20.00 2.03 -21.28
CA THR A 223 19.60 1.59 -22.63
C THR A 223 18.69 2.60 -23.32
N LEU A 224 17.73 3.18 -22.58
CA LEU A 224 16.87 4.26 -23.07
C LEU A 224 17.70 5.51 -23.40
N THR A 225 18.59 5.91 -22.49
CA THR A 225 19.44 7.11 -22.65
C THR A 225 20.35 6.98 -23.88
N LYS A 226 21.01 5.83 -24.06
CA LYS A 226 21.85 5.52 -25.24
C LYS A 226 21.09 5.61 -26.56
N ASN A 227 19.77 5.42 -26.53
CA ASN A 227 18.90 5.49 -27.71
C ASN A 227 18.16 6.82 -27.85
N CYS A 228 18.51 7.83 -27.05
CA CYS A 228 17.82 9.11 -26.99
C CYS A 228 16.32 8.95 -26.74
N LEU A 229 15.93 8.00 -25.90
CA LEU A 229 14.55 7.77 -25.47
C LEU A 229 14.40 8.23 -24.03
N GLU A 230 13.29 8.89 -23.72
CA GLU A 230 13.00 9.40 -22.39
C GLU A 230 11.65 8.86 -21.96
N ALA A 231 11.68 7.82 -21.12
CA ALA A 231 10.48 7.31 -20.47
C ALA A 231 10.08 8.25 -19.34
N LYS A 232 8.78 8.39 -19.09
CA LYS A 232 8.28 9.14 -17.92
C LYS A 232 8.84 8.57 -16.62
N LYS A 233 8.81 7.24 -16.49
CA LYS A 233 9.34 6.50 -15.35
C LYS A 233 9.53 5.01 -15.70
N VAL A 234 10.44 4.35 -14.99
CA VAL A 234 10.73 2.91 -15.13
C VAL A 234 10.30 2.22 -13.83
N PHE A 235 9.40 1.24 -13.95
CA PHE A 235 8.87 0.49 -12.83
C PHE A 235 9.26 -0.99 -12.92
N LEU A 236 9.59 -1.58 -11.78
CA LEU A 236 9.84 -3.01 -11.64
C LEU A 236 8.68 -3.61 -10.85
N VAL A 237 7.88 -4.46 -11.49
CA VAL A 237 6.60 -4.93 -10.92
C VAL A 237 6.43 -6.44 -11.02
N SER A 238 5.54 -6.96 -10.18
CA SER A 238 5.03 -8.32 -10.30
C SER A 238 3.51 -8.26 -10.47
N GLY A 239 2.99 -8.86 -11.55
CA GLY A 239 1.54 -8.97 -11.76
C GLY A 239 0.85 -9.92 -10.77
N LEU A 240 1.62 -10.74 -10.03
CA LEU A 240 1.10 -11.66 -9.03
C LEU A 240 1.22 -11.13 -7.58
N GLN A 241 2.06 -10.12 -7.38
CA GLN A 241 2.32 -9.51 -6.06
C GLN A 241 2.18 -8.00 -6.18
N THR A 242 0.95 -7.52 -6.36
CA THR A 242 0.63 -6.10 -6.56
C THR A 242 0.90 -5.25 -5.32
N GLU A 243 1.02 -5.88 -4.15
CA GLU A 243 1.40 -5.22 -2.90
C GLU A 243 2.93 -5.02 -2.74
N ARG A 244 3.74 -5.48 -3.70
CA ARG A 244 5.20 -5.44 -3.64
C ARG A 244 5.82 -4.64 -4.79
N TYR A 245 7.11 -4.33 -4.61
CA TYR A 245 7.94 -3.66 -5.61
C TYR A 245 7.35 -2.30 -6.00
N ASP A 246 7.44 -1.91 -7.27
CA ASP A 246 6.99 -0.61 -7.74
C ASP A 246 5.53 -0.60 -8.20
N PHE A 247 4.73 -1.65 -7.97
CA PHE A 247 3.38 -1.75 -8.56
C PHE A 247 2.45 -0.61 -8.10
N ALA A 248 2.40 -0.33 -6.80
CA ALA A 248 1.62 0.80 -6.28
C ALA A 248 2.08 2.15 -6.86
N SER A 249 3.40 2.36 -6.98
CA SER A 249 3.93 3.59 -7.58
C SER A 249 3.65 3.68 -9.09
N PHE A 250 3.60 2.54 -9.77
CA PHE A 250 3.21 2.45 -11.18
C PHE A 250 1.76 2.84 -11.37
N GLU A 251 0.84 2.29 -10.57
CA GLU A 251 -0.57 2.68 -10.57
C GLU A 251 -0.71 4.18 -10.32
N ASP A 252 -0.09 4.71 -9.26
CA ASP A 252 -0.15 6.15 -8.94
C ASP A 252 0.36 7.02 -10.09
N SER A 253 1.43 6.60 -10.78
CA SER A 253 2.01 7.39 -11.87
C SER A 253 1.17 7.29 -13.14
N LEU A 254 0.55 6.13 -13.38
CA LEU A 254 -0.40 5.96 -14.47
C LEU A 254 -1.63 6.82 -14.21
N GLU A 255 -2.24 6.73 -13.03
CA GLU A 255 -3.36 7.56 -12.58
C GLU A 255 -3.00 9.05 -12.62
N GLY A 256 -1.82 9.46 -12.15
CA GLY A 256 -1.36 10.84 -12.18
C GLY A 256 -1.22 11.43 -13.58
N GLU A 257 -0.70 10.66 -14.54
CA GLU A 257 -0.50 11.09 -15.92
C GLU A 257 -1.77 11.00 -16.77
N VAL A 258 -2.55 9.95 -16.58
CA VAL A 258 -3.76 9.64 -17.38
C VAL A 258 -4.95 10.41 -16.84
N LEU A 259 -5.10 10.48 -15.51
CA LEU A 259 -6.26 11.06 -14.85
C LEU A 259 -5.98 12.44 -14.26
N ASN A 260 -4.76 12.98 -14.37
CA ASN A 260 -4.34 14.21 -13.68
C ASN A 260 -4.61 14.15 -12.16
N LEU A 261 -4.42 12.99 -11.54
CA LEU A 261 -4.56 12.75 -10.09
C LEU A 261 -3.21 12.90 -9.38
N LYS A 262 -2.45 13.97 -9.66
CA LYS A 262 -1.14 14.15 -9.04
C LYS A 262 -1.30 14.40 -7.55
N ARG A 263 -0.90 13.43 -6.73
CA ARG A 263 -0.62 13.64 -5.31
C ARG A 263 0.71 14.37 -5.18
N HIS A 264 0.78 15.42 -4.37
CA HIS A 264 1.99 16.22 -4.16
C HIS A 264 3.09 15.47 -3.39
N GLN A 265 2.78 14.32 -2.77
CA GLN A 265 3.73 13.49 -2.01
C GLN A 265 4.09 12.19 -2.74
N GLU A 266 4.84 12.30 -3.85
CA GLU A 266 5.41 11.14 -4.56
C GLU A 266 6.66 10.56 -3.85
N GLY A 267 7.14 11.23 -2.79
CA GLY A 267 8.44 10.98 -2.17
C GLY A 267 8.46 9.94 -1.04
N THR A 268 7.37 9.73 -0.31
CA THR A 268 7.45 9.09 1.03
C THR A 268 7.51 7.56 0.98
N LEU A 269 7.12 6.91 -0.12
CA LEU A 269 7.12 5.43 -0.20
C LEU A 269 8.51 4.81 -0.36
N LYS A 270 9.52 5.56 -0.83
CA LYS A 270 10.88 5.01 -1.05
C LYS A 270 11.65 4.80 0.26
N ASP A 271 11.26 5.50 1.32
CA ASP A 271 12.03 5.57 2.56
C ASP A 271 11.57 4.58 3.65
N PHE A 272 10.45 3.88 3.46
CA PHE A 272 9.94 2.93 4.45
C PHE A 272 10.44 1.48 4.29
N HIS A 273 11.53 1.25 3.56
CA HIS A 273 12.13 -0.08 3.36
C HIS A 273 12.65 -0.77 4.65
N ALA A 274 12.54 -0.14 5.83
CA ALA A 274 13.01 -0.69 7.09
C ALA A 274 11.96 -1.52 7.87
N GLY A 275 10.68 -1.50 7.47
CA GLY A 275 9.63 -2.31 8.09
C GLY A 275 9.62 -3.75 7.58
N SER A 276 9.35 -4.72 8.47
CA SER A 276 9.08 -6.10 8.01
C SER A 276 7.84 -6.07 7.12
N GLN A 277 7.96 -6.33 5.82
CA GLN A 277 6.83 -6.30 4.86
C GLN A 277 5.64 -7.15 5.32
N LYS A 278 5.91 -8.20 6.10
CA LYS A 278 4.87 -9.04 6.70
C LYS A 278 4.04 -8.28 7.74
N MET A 279 4.69 -7.46 8.56
CA MET A 279 4.02 -6.63 9.57
C MET A 279 3.17 -5.53 8.93
N VAL A 280 3.66 -4.91 7.85
CA VAL A 280 2.86 -3.94 7.06
C VAL A 280 1.56 -4.61 6.59
N LYS A 281 1.66 -5.80 6.00
CA LYS A 281 0.50 -6.55 5.51
C LYS A 281 -0.46 -6.93 6.63
N GLU A 282 0.05 -7.46 7.75
CA GLU A 282 -0.77 -7.81 8.92
C GLU A 282 -1.54 -6.59 9.46
N LEU A 283 -0.87 -5.46 9.64
CA LEU A 283 -1.51 -4.24 10.14
C LEU A 283 -2.53 -3.68 9.13
N PHE A 284 -2.18 -3.65 7.85
CA PHE A 284 -3.09 -3.21 6.79
C PHE A 284 -4.35 -4.08 6.73
N ASP A 285 -4.20 -5.42 6.80
CA ASP A 285 -5.33 -6.35 6.75
C ASP A 285 -6.29 -6.19 7.94
N ILE A 286 -5.78 -5.78 9.11
CA ILE A 286 -6.64 -5.48 10.27
C ILE A 286 -7.36 -4.15 10.09
N CYS A 287 -6.69 -3.14 9.52
CA CYS A 287 -7.26 -1.81 9.38
C CYS A 287 -8.21 -1.66 8.18
N LYS A 288 -8.01 -2.40 7.07
CA LYS A 288 -8.70 -2.19 5.78
C LYS A 288 -10.23 -2.27 5.83
N SER A 289 -10.80 -2.98 6.81
CA SER A 289 -12.26 -3.14 6.95
C SER A 289 -12.93 -2.02 7.74
N ASN A 290 -12.16 -1.14 8.39
CA ASN A 290 -12.66 -0.06 9.22
C ASN A 290 -12.76 1.24 8.41
N SER A 291 -13.58 2.18 8.87
CA SER A 291 -13.55 3.54 8.33
C SER A 291 -12.21 4.21 8.68
N LEU A 292 -11.71 5.12 7.82
CA LEU A 292 -10.49 5.87 8.13
C LEU A 292 -10.60 6.64 9.45
N ALA A 293 -11.80 7.09 9.82
CA ALA A 293 -12.10 7.72 11.10
C ALA A 293 -11.83 6.82 12.33
N GLU A 294 -11.93 5.50 12.17
CA GLU A 294 -11.77 4.52 13.25
C GLU A 294 -10.33 3.99 13.37
N VAL A 295 -9.54 4.11 12.28
CA VAL A 295 -8.17 3.60 12.20
C VAL A 295 -7.28 4.13 13.34
N PRO A 296 -7.30 5.43 13.72
CA PRO A 296 -6.51 5.93 14.85
C PRO A 296 -6.77 5.16 16.15
N THR A 297 -8.03 4.91 16.47
CA THR A 297 -8.42 4.17 17.67
C THR A 297 -7.92 2.73 17.62
N VAL A 298 -8.04 2.06 16.46
CA VAL A 298 -7.55 0.69 16.26
C VAL A 298 -6.03 0.63 16.47
N ILE A 299 -5.28 1.55 15.85
CA ILE A 299 -3.81 1.60 15.96
C ILE A 299 -3.39 1.92 17.40
N GLN A 300 -4.06 2.87 18.07
CA GLN A 300 -3.75 3.22 19.46
C GLN A 300 -3.99 2.05 20.41
N CYS A 301 -5.08 1.28 20.21
CA CYS A 301 -5.33 0.05 20.95
C CYS A 301 -4.19 -0.98 20.76
N MET A 302 -3.67 -1.11 19.54
CA MET A 302 -2.53 -2.01 19.26
C MET A 302 -1.22 -1.52 19.87
N LEU A 303 -0.96 -0.20 19.85
CA LEU A 303 0.21 0.38 20.51
C LEU A 303 0.14 0.20 22.03
N THR A 304 -1.05 0.23 22.61
CA THR A 304 -1.26 0.00 24.04
C THR A 304 -1.09 -1.49 24.41
N ASN A 305 -1.55 -2.40 23.53
CA ASN A 305 -1.47 -3.84 23.76
C ASN A 305 -1.09 -4.61 22.47
N PRO A 306 0.21 -4.75 22.16
CA PRO A 306 0.68 -5.35 20.91
C PRO A 306 0.66 -6.89 20.93
N THR A 307 -0.43 -7.50 21.41
CA THR A 307 -0.58 -8.96 21.46
C THR A 307 -0.73 -9.57 20.07
N GLN A 308 -1.40 -8.88 19.14
CA GLN A 308 -1.77 -9.43 17.83
C GLN A 308 -0.60 -9.51 16.83
N ILE A 309 0.52 -8.83 17.10
CA ILE A 309 1.60 -8.67 16.13
C ILE A 309 2.76 -9.61 16.40
N HIS A 310 3.27 -10.18 15.31
CA HIS A 310 4.40 -11.10 15.32
C HIS A 310 5.72 -10.36 15.61
N LEU A 311 6.41 -10.81 16.66
CA LEU A 311 7.80 -10.41 16.94
C LEU A 311 8.73 -11.59 16.60
N ASN A 312 9.58 -11.40 15.59
CA ASN A 312 10.53 -12.42 15.16
C ASN A 312 11.93 -12.11 15.71
N VAL A 313 12.43 -12.99 16.58
CA VAL A 313 13.80 -12.94 17.14
C VAL A 313 14.64 -14.02 16.47
N ALA A 314 15.70 -13.63 15.78
CA ALA A 314 16.60 -14.55 15.11
C ALA A 314 17.76 -14.96 16.02
N LEU A 315 18.05 -16.26 16.09
CA LEU A 315 19.30 -16.78 16.66
C LEU A 315 20.27 -17.08 15.54
N ILE A 316 21.44 -16.46 15.58
CA ILE A 316 22.45 -16.56 14.54
C ILE A 316 23.82 -16.78 15.15
N GLY A 317 24.55 -17.75 14.61
CA GLY A 317 25.85 -18.13 15.15
C GLY A 317 26.57 -19.08 14.20
N GLU A 318 27.82 -19.38 14.52
CA GLU A 318 28.57 -20.39 13.78
C GLU A 318 27.93 -21.78 13.94
N THR A 319 28.17 -22.67 12.98
CA THR A 319 27.75 -24.07 13.11
C THR A 319 28.34 -24.70 14.38
N GLY A 320 27.49 -25.34 15.19
CA GLY A 320 27.91 -25.92 16.47
C GLY A 320 27.94 -24.94 17.65
N SER A 321 27.56 -23.67 17.45
CA SER A 321 27.39 -22.67 18.52
C SER A 321 26.32 -23.02 19.55
N GLY A 322 25.38 -23.91 19.17
CA GLY A 322 24.31 -24.39 20.03
C GLY A 322 23.02 -23.58 19.94
N ASN A 323 22.73 -22.94 18.81
CA ASN A 323 21.48 -22.17 18.59
C ASN A 323 20.22 -22.98 18.92
N SER A 324 20.06 -24.18 18.36
CA SER A 324 18.90 -25.03 18.60
C SER A 324 18.78 -25.44 20.07
N SER A 325 19.89 -25.75 20.74
CA SER A 325 19.93 -26.03 22.17
C SER A 325 19.54 -24.81 23.01
N LEU A 326 20.02 -23.62 22.62
CA LEU A 326 19.69 -22.36 23.29
C LEU A 326 18.21 -21.99 23.11
N ILE A 327 17.61 -22.26 21.95
CA ILE A 327 16.16 -22.08 21.73
C ILE A 327 15.36 -22.96 22.70
N ASN A 328 15.74 -24.23 22.83
CA ASN A 328 15.10 -25.15 23.76
C ASN A 328 15.25 -24.65 25.22
N ALA A 329 16.44 -24.19 25.59
CA ALA A 329 16.72 -23.65 26.93
C ALA A 329 15.94 -22.35 27.23
N LEU A 330 15.81 -21.45 26.26
CA LEU A 330 15.00 -20.23 26.38
C LEU A 330 13.51 -20.55 26.54
N ARG A 331 13.04 -21.61 25.86
CA ARG A 331 11.65 -22.10 25.91
C ARG A 331 11.35 -23.01 27.10
N LYS A 332 12.37 -23.42 27.87
CA LYS A 332 12.26 -24.46 28.91
C LYS A 332 11.71 -25.80 28.39
N VAL A 333 12.12 -26.18 27.19
CA VAL A 333 11.74 -27.44 26.53
C VAL A 333 12.93 -28.40 26.56
N GLY A 334 12.72 -29.64 27.00
CA GLY A 334 13.74 -30.69 26.97
C GLY A 334 14.12 -31.09 25.54
N PRO A 335 15.36 -31.59 25.30
CA PRO A 335 15.84 -31.92 23.95
C PRO A 335 15.05 -33.05 23.26
N GLU A 336 14.41 -33.94 24.03
CA GLU A 336 13.61 -35.06 23.54
C GLU A 336 12.09 -34.81 23.62
N GLU A 337 11.69 -33.60 24.04
CA GLU A 337 10.27 -33.26 24.15
C GLU A 337 9.64 -32.94 22.79
N PRO A 338 8.35 -33.28 22.59
CA PRO A 338 7.64 -32.90 21.37
C PRO A 338 7.69 -31.39 21.11
N GLY A 339 8.17 -31.00 19.93
CA GLY A 339 8.30 -29.58 19.55
C GLY A 339 9.61 -28.91 19.99
N ALA A 340 10.59 -29.68 20.49
CA ALA A 340 11.97 -29.24 20.65
C ALA A 340 12.63 -28.94 19.29
N ALA A 341 13.50 -27.94 19.26
CA ALA A 341 14.38 -27.72 18.13
C ALA A 341 15.38 -28.90 18.04
N PRO A 342 15.58 -29.48 16.85
CA PRO A 342 16.43 -30.66 16.70
C PRO A 342 17.88 -30.32 17.03
N THR A 343 18.48 -31.06 17.97
CA THR A 343 19.87 -30.87 18.39
C THR A 343 20.74 -32.06 17.97
N GLY A 344 22.00 -31.81 17.58
CA GLY A 344 23.01 -32.86 17.35
C GLY A 344 24.02 -32.52 16.24
N VAL A 345 25.23 -33.11 16.30
CA VAL A 345 26.35 -32.85 15.36
C VAL A 345 26.00 -33.20 13.91
N ALA A 346 25.18 -34.24 13.70
CA ALA A 346 24.70 -34.65 12.37
C ALA A 346 23.42 -33.90 11.91
N LYS A 347 22.72 -33.21 12.83
CA LYS A 347 21.45 -32.52 12.57
C LYS A 347 21.72 -31.01 12.46
N THR A 348 22.34 -30.59 11.36
CA THR A 348 22.55 -29.16 11.08
C THR A 348 21.27 -28.55 10.54
N THR A 349 20.78 -27.48 11.17
CA THR A 349 19.64 -26.69 10.69
C THR A 349 19.93 -26.17 9.28
N SER A 350 19.23 -26.71 8.28
CA SER A 350 19.39 -26.33 6.86
C SER A 350 18.38 -25.27 6.40
N ARG A 351 17.33 -25.03 7.19
CA ARG A 351 16.26 -24.05 6.90
C ARG A 351 15.85 -23.32 8.18
N ALA A 352 15.66 -22.01 8.07
CA ALA A 352 15.16 -21.19 9.16
C ALA A 352 13.83 -21.73 9.70
N THR A 353 13.76 -22.02 11.00
CA THR A 353 12.59 -22.65 11.65
C THR A 353 12.14 -21.82 12.84
N ALA A 354 10.83 -21.57 12.95
CA ALA A 354 10.24 -20.75 14.02
C ALA A 354 9.74 -21.60 15.17
N TYR A 355 9.97 -21.11 16.39
CA TYR A 355 9.50 -21.71 17.63
C TYR A 355 8.80 -20.65 18.49
N PRO A 356 7.56 -20.89 18.96
CA PRO A 356 6.86 -19.92 19.79
C PRO A 356 7.55 -19.77 21.15
N PHE A 357 7.63 -18.52 21.63
CA PHE A 357 8.15 -18.20 22.95
C PHE A 357 7.02 -18.26 24.00
N PRO A 358 7.07 -19.16 25.00
CA PRO A 358 5.92 -19.48 25.84
C PRO A 358 5.35 -18.32 26.67
N SER A 359 6.20 -17.36 27.08
CA SER A 359 5.80 -16.29 28.00
C SER A 359 5.34 -15.00 27.33
N VAL A 360 5.46 -14.91 26.01
CA VAL A 360 5.09 -13.72 25.23
C VAL A 360 4.25 -14.13 24.02
N PRO A 361 2.98 -13.72 23.93
CA PRO A 361 2.12 -14.08 22.81
C PRO A 361 2.67 -13.52 21.49
N ASN A 362 2.58 -14.31 20.42
CA ASN A 362 3.05 -13.95 19.08
C ASN A 362 4.52 -13.51 19.01
N MET A 363 5.37 -14.02 19.90
CA MET A 363 6.83 -13.92 19.79
C MET A 363 7.40 -15.26 19.33
N PHE A 364 8.26 -15.23 18.32
CA PHE A 364 8.86 -16.42 17.73
C PHE A 364 10.39 -16.33 17.76
N LEU A 365 11.02 -17.36 18.29
CA LEU A 365 12.45 -17.60 18.21
C LEU A 365 12.75 -18.37 16.93
N TRP A 366 13.60 -17.81 16.08
CA TRP A 366 13.97 -18.39 14.80
C TRP A 366 15.35 -19.02 14.89
N ASP A 367 15.42 -20.34 14.68
CA ASP A 367 16.67 -21.05 14.50
C ASP A 367 17.16 -20.81 13.08
N LEU A 368 18.20 -20.01 12.92
CA LEU A 368 18.82 -19.78 11.63
C LEU A 368 19.91 -20.83 11.38
N PRO A 369 20.11 -21.26 10.11
CA PRO A 369 21.22 -22.12 9.77
C PRO A 369 22.55 -21.51 10.25
N GLY A 370 23.42 -22.36 10.81
CA GLY A 370 24.74 -21.94 11.26
C GLY A 370 25.53 -21.31 10.11
N VAL A 371 26.08 -20.12 10.33
CA VAL A 371 26.86 -19.40 9.33
C VAL A 371 28.25 -20.06 9.30
N GLY A 372 28.59 -20.72 8.20
CA GLY A 372 29.79 -21.54 8.09
C GLY A 372 30.95 -20.73 7.52
N LEU A 373 31.69 -19.99 8.35
CA LEU A 373 33.00 -19.38 8.05
C LEU A 373 33.12 -18.46 6.80
N ARG A 374 32.06 -18.20 6.02
CA ARG A 374 32.11 -17.31 4.85
C ARG A 374 31.23 -16.08 5.08
N GLU A 375 31.80 -14.89 4.89
CA GLU A 375 31.04 -13.62 4.96
C GLU A 375 29.86 -13.56 3.97
N ASP A 376 29.96 -14.33 2.88
CA ASP A 376 28.90 -14.51 1.88
C ASP A 376 27.62 -15.10 2.49
N ASP A 377 27.71 -15.92 3.56
CA ASP A 377 26.55 -16.53 4.23
C ASP A 377 25.77 -15.54 5.12
N VAL A 378 26.35 -14.38 5.44
CA VAL A 378 25.70 -13.34 6.25
C VAL A 378 24.88 -12.40 5.38
N LYS A 379 25.40 -12.04 4.20
CA LYS A 379 24.70 -11.21 3.19
C LYS A 379 23.47 -11.91 2.59
N LEU A 380 23.31 -13.18 2.93
CA LEU A 380 22.26 -14.09 2.50
C LEU A 380 20.95 -13.99 3.23
N LEU A 381 21.09 -13.70 4.50
CA LEU A 381 20.01 -13.85 5.43
C LEU A 381 19.12 -12.66 5.19
N ASP A 382 17.85 -12.93 4.90
CA ASP A 382 16.85 -11.88 4.83
C ASP A 382 16.63 -11.33 6.24
N LEU A 383 17.52 -10.42 6.65
CA LEU A 383 17.51 -9.78 7.95
C LEU A 383 16.24 -8.93 8.12
N SER A 384 15.61 -8.49 7.01
CA SER A 384 14.37 -7.71 7.01
C SER A 384 13.21 -8.43 7.71
N ARG A 385 13.23 -9.78 7.73
CA ARG A 385 12.21 -10.60 8.39
C ARG A 385 12.25 -10.53 9.92
N TYR A 386 13.40 -10.23 10.50
CA TYR A 386 13.63 -10.30 11.94
C TYR A 386 13.79 -8.90 12.54
N SER A 387 13.21 -8.71 13.72
CA SER A 387 13.28 -7.42 14.41
C SER A 387 14.48 -7.34 15.35
N ILE A 388 14.89 -8.50 15.90
CA ILE A 388 15.94 -8.62 16.93
C ILE A 388 16.83 -9.83 16.61
N PHE A 389 18.11 -9.73 16.94
CA PHE A 389 19.10 -10.79 16.74
C PHE A 389 19.79 -11.20 18.04
N LEU A 390 19.92 -12.51 18.27
CA LEU A 390 20.81 -13.09 19.27
C LEU A 390 22.03 -13.65 18.52
N LEU A 391 23.16 -12.97 18.62
CA LEU A 391 24.44 -13.39 18.05
C LEU A 391 25.12 -14.37 18.99
N VAL A 392 25.05 -15.65 18.67
CA VAL A 392 25.50 -16.76 19.52
C VAL A 392 26.91 -17.20 19.15
N ALA A 393 27.77 -17.30 20.17
CA ALA A 393 29.12 -17.82 20.07
C ALA A 393 29.33 -18.97 21.05
N SER A 394 29.89 -20.11 20.61
CA SER A 394 30.25 -21.23 21.49
C SER A 394 31.60 -21.08 22.18
N GLU A 395 32.45 -20.16 21.72
CA GLU A 395 33.82 -19.97 22.15
C GLU A 395 34.21 -18.47 22.11
N ARG A 396 35.48 -18.16 21.84
CA ARG A 396 35.98 -16.79 21.71
C ARG A 396 35.25 -16.03 20.61
N TYR A 397 35.24 -14.70 20.73
CA TYR A 397 34.80 -13.82 19.66
C TYR A 397 35.68 -14.03 18.41
N LYS A 398 35.05 -14.34 17.29
CA LYS A 398 35.67 -14.72 16.01
C LYS A 398 35.29 -13.70 14.95
N HIS A 399 36.02 -13.69 13.84
CA HIS A 399 35.76 -12.82 12.69
C HIS A 399 34.29 -12.89 12.22
N ILE A 400 33.68 -14.07 12.24
CA ILE A 400 32.27 -14.24 11.85
C ILE A 400 31.29 -13.45 12.72
N HIS A 401 31.56 -13.36 14.03
CA HIS A 401 30.76 -12.59 14.97
C HIS A 401 30.97 -11.09 14.75
N SER A 402 32.19 -10.66 14.40
CA SER A 402 32.51 -9.29 13.96
C SER A 402 31.69 -8.87 12.74
N SER A 403 31.75 -9.66 11.67
CA SER A 403 31.02 -9.38 10.43
C SER A 403 29.51 -9.34 10.67
N LEU A 404 28.96 -10.28 11.45
CA LEU A 404 27.54 -10.32 11.81
C LEU A 404 27.10 -9.11 12.62
N ALA A 405 27.85 -8.76 13.67
CA ALA A 405 27.54 -7.63 14.53
C ALA A 405 27.52 -6.31 13.75
N LYS A 406 28.51 -6.09 12.87
CA LYS A 406 28.59 -4.89 12.01
C LYS A 406 27.43 -4.80 11.04
N ILE A 407 27.04 -5.91 10.40
CA ILE A 407 25.94 -5.94 9.44
C ILE A 407 24.62 -5.61 10.15
N ILE A 408 24.32 -6.26 11.29
CA ILE A 408 23.10 -6.03 12.05
C ILE A 408 23.03 -4.57 12.56
N ALA A 409 24.17 -4.05 13.03
CA ALA A 409 24.28 -2.65 13.46
C ALA A 409 24.06 -1.66 12.28
N SER A 410 24.60 -1.96 11.10
CA SER A 410 24.41 -1.13 9.90
C SER A 410 22.96 -1.06 9.42
N GLU A 411 22.15 -2.08 9.72
CA GLU A 411 20.71 -2.08 9.46
C GLU A 411 19.88 -1.42 10.59
N GLY A 412 20.53 -0.90 11.64
CA GLY A 412 19.86 -0.26 12.77
C GLY A 412 18.98 -1.22 13.58
N LYS A 413 19.34 -2.52 13.59
CA LYS A 413 18.59 -3.58 14.26
C LYS A 413 19.17 -3.90 15.64
N GLN A 414 18.29 -4.23 16.57
CA GLN A 414 18.70 -4.53 17.94
C GLN A 414 19.32 -5.93 18.00
N SER A 415 20.46 -6.03 18.70
CA SER A 415 21.18 -7.29 18.84
C SER A 415 21.69 -7.51 20.26
N PHE A 416 21.84 -8.79 20.61
CA PHE A 416 22.44 -9.26 21.84
C PHE A 416 23.54 -10.27 21.53
N PHE A 417 24.67 -10.19 22.21
CA PHE A 417 25.74 -11.16 22.07
C PHE A 417 25.61 -12.22 23.16
N VAL A 418 25.47 -13.48 22.75
CA VAL A 418 25.26 -14.60 23.64
C VAL A 418 26.45 -15.56 23.55
N ARG A 419 27.29 -15.55 24.59
CA ARG A 419 28.37 -16.52 24.75
C ARG A 419 27.80 -17.78 25.40
N ASN A 420 27.47 -18.77 24.58
CA ASN A 420 26.95 -20.06 25.01
C ASN A 420 28.11 -20.99 25.45
N LYS A 421 27.79 -22.10 26.12
CA LYS A 421 28.74 -23.13 26.60
C LYS A 421 29.73 -22.64 27.66
N ILE A 422 29.35 -21.66 28.48
CA ILE A 422 30.21 -21.14 29.56
C ILE A 422 30.56 -22.23 30.60
N ASP A 423 29.70 -23.25 30.74
CA ASP A 423 29.93 -24.44 31.56
C ASP A 423 31.24 -25.15 31.20
N VAL A 424 31.56 -25.26 29.91
CA VAL A 424 32.80 -25.89 29.43
C VAL A 424 34.03 -25.10 29.88
N ASP A 425 33.98 -23.76 29.80
CA ASP A 425 35.06 -22.90 30.27
C ASP A 425 35.24 -23.01 31.80
N MET A 426 34.15 -23.18 32.55
CA MET A 426 34.18 -23.32 34.01
C MET A 426 34.69 -24.69 34.47
N GLU A 427 34.40 -25.75 33.74
CA GLU A 427 34.91 -27.10 34.01
C GLU A 427 36.41 -27.21 33.71
N ALA A 428 36.88 -26.55 32.65
CA ALA A 428 38.28 -26.57 32.24
C ALA A 428 39.25 -25.94 33.26
N GLN A 429 38.79 -25.09 34.19
CA GLN A 429 39.64 -24.43 35.19
C GLN A 429 39.96 -25.27 36.42
N GLY A 430 39.38 -26.46 36.59
CA GLY A 430 39.75 -27.41 37.66
C GLY A 430 39.70 -26.85 39.08
N GLY A 431 38.54 -26.81 39.72
CA GLY A 431 38.42 -26.51 41.16
C GLY A 431 37.05 -25.95 41.59
N ASN A 432 36.63 -26.27 42.83
CA ASN A 432 35.35 -25.85 43.42
C ASN A 432 35.37 -24.46 44.09
N GLN A 433 36.36 -23.61 43.80
CA GLN A 433 36.44 -22.27 44.42
C GLN A 433 35.57 -21.25 43.67
N LEU A 434 34.42 -20.90 44.26
CA LEU A 434 33.44 -19.94 43.72
C LEU A 434 34.07 -18.61 43.24
N LYS A 435 34.98 -18.03 44.05
CA LYS A 435 35.66 -16.75 43.73
C LYS A 435 36.50 -16.80 42.45
N LEU A 436 37.05 -17.97 42.07
CA LEU A 436 37.82 -18.12 40.83
C LEU A 436 36.90 -18.21 39.62
N LYS A 437 35.76 -18.90 39.75
CA LYS A 437 34.74 -19.01 38.69
C LYS A 437 34.10 -17.64 38.39
N GLU A 438 33.79 -16.85 39.41
CA GLU A 438 33.29 -15.48 39.23
C GLU A 438 34.30 -14.57 38.53
N LYS A 439 35.57 -14.62 38.94
CA LYS A 439 36.65 -13.86 38.27
C LYS A 439 36.82 -14.27 36.81
N LEU A 440 36.75 -15.57 36.50
CA LEU A 440 36.84 -16.06 35.13
C LEU A 440 35.67 -15.58 34.29
N GLN A 441 34.43 -15.68 34.82
CA GLN A 441 33.23 -15.23 34.14
C GLN A 441 33.33 -13.74 33.79
N GLU A 442 33.78 -12.91 34.73
CA GLU A 442 33.95 -11.47 34.49
C GLU A 442 35.06 -11.18 33.46
N GLN A 443 36.18 -11.92 33.49
CA GLN A 443 37.22 -11.80 32.47
C GLN A 443 36.73 -12.17 31.07
N ILE A 444 35.92 -13.22 30.94
CA ILE A 444 35.33 -13.64 29.66
C ILE A 444 34.36 -12.56 29.17
N ARG A 445 33.48 -12.06 30.04
CA ARG A 445 32.54 -10.97 29.72
C ARG A 445 33.27 -9.75 29.21
N LYS A 446 34.30 -9.29 29.95
CA LYS A 446 35.09 -8.12 29.60
C LYS A 446 35.75 -8.26 28.22
N ARG A 447 36.33 -9.42 27.92
CA ARG A 447 36.93 -9.70 26.60
C ARG A 447 35.91 -9.64 25.47
N CYS A 448 34.70 -10.17 25.66
CA CYS A 448 33.64 -10.10 24.66
C CYS A 448 33.18 -8.65 24.43
N VAL A 449 33.00 -7.87 25.50
CA VAL A 449 32.62 -6.45 25.42
C VAL A 449 33.71 -5.63 24.71
N GLU A 450 34.99 -5.85 25.06
CA GLU A 450 36.12 -5.18 24.40
C GLU A 450 36.19 -5.50 22.91
N ALA A 451 35.96 -6.76 22.52
CA ALA A 451 35.95 -7.16 21.11
C ALA A 451 34.82 -6.47 20.31
N LEU A 452 33.61 -6.41 20.86
CA LEU A 452 32.47 -5.71 20.24
C LEU A 452 32.72 -4.20 20.12
N LYS A 453 33.29 -3.59 21.17
CA LYS A 453 33.65 -2.16 21.15
C LYS A 453 34.73 -1.84 20.13
N ASN A 454 35.74 -2.70 19.97
CA ASN A 454 36.77 -2.53 18.94
C ASN A 454 36.17 -2.56 17.52
N ASP A 455 35.02 -3.21 17.36
CA ASP A 455 34.27 -3.27 16.11
C ASP A 455 33.25 -2.13 15.95
N GLY A 456 33.18 -1.20 16.90
CA GLY A 456 32.24 -0.08 16.90
C GLY A 456 30.79 -0.49 17.17
N VAL A 457 30.56 -1.68 17.73
CA VAL A 457 29.22 -2.20 18.03
C VAL A 457 28.99 -2.17 19.54
N ASP A 458 27.98 -1.44 19.98
CA ASP A 458 27.51 -1.50 21.37
C ASP A 458 26.38 -2.52 21.48
N CYS A 459 26.66 -3.64 22.15
CA CYS A 459 25.77 -4.79 22.20
C CYS A 459 25.86 -5.47 23.58
N PRO A 460 24.75 -5.69 24.29
CA PRO A 460 24.77 -6.35 25.59
C PRO A 460 25.26 -7.81 25.48
N VAL A 461 26.09 -8.24 26.44
CA VAL A 461 26.73 -9.56 26.47
C VAL A 461 26.11 -10.43 27.57
N PHE A 462 25.65 -11.62 27.19
CA PHE A 462 25.13 -12.64 28.10
C PHE A 462 25.99 -13.90 28.03
N LEU A 463 26.44 -14.39 29.19
CA LEU A 463 27.18 -15.65 29.31
C LEU A 463 26.22 -16.74 29.77
N VAL A 464 25.98 -17.76 28.94
CA VAL A 464 24.92 -18.75 29.16
C VAL A 464 25.41 -20.18 28.99
N SER A 465 24.69 -21.11 29.61
CA SER A 465 24.77 -22.53 29.32
C SER A 465 23.40 -23.01 28.86
N SER A 466 23.34 -23.65 27.70
CA SER A 466 22.07 -24.22 27.18
C SER A 466 21.65 -25.49 27.93
N PHE A 467 22.55 -26.12 28.69
CA PHE A 467 22.27 -27.35 29.46
C PHE A 467 21.80 -27.05 30.89
N ILE A 468 22.12 -25.88 31.44
CA ILE A 468 21.79 -25.50 32.82
C ILE A 468 20.83 -24.31 32.79
N ALA A 469 19.52 -24.63 32.71
CA ALA A 469 18.47 -23.65 32.41
C ALA A 469 18.32 -22.48 33.40
N GLU A 470 18.76 -22.66 34.65
CA GLU A 470 18.61 -21.69 35.74
C GLU A 470 19.98 -21.22 36.31
N ALA A 471 21.04 -21.27 35.50
CA ALA A 471 22.38 -20.79 35.87
C ALA A 471 22.90 -19.70 34.92
N TYR A 472 23.97 -19.02 35.37
CA TYR A 472 24.63 -17.93 34.66
C TYR A 472 23.62 -16.83 34.24
N ASP A 473 23.79 -16.26 33.05
CA ASP A 473 22.97 -15.14 32.59
C ASP A 473 21.73 -15.60 31.79
N LEU A 474 21.43 -16.91 31.70
CA LEU A 474 20.30 -17.40 30.91
C LEU A 474 18.93 -16.96 31.48
N PRO A 475 18.70 -16.97 32.81
CA PRO A 475 17.49 -16.40 33.40
C PRO A 475 17.36 -14.89 33.11
N LEU A 476 18.47 -14.16 33.16
CA LEU A 476 18.52 -12.72 32.86
C LEU A 476 18.17 -12.45 31.39
N LEU A 477 18.74 -13.22 30.45
CA LEU A 477 18.42 -13.11 29.03
C LEU A 477 16.93 -13.40 28.77
N ARG A 478 16.37 -14.43 29.41
CA ARG A 478 14.95 -14.78 29.29
C ARG A 478 14.05 -13.65 29.81
N GLU A 479 14.42 -13.07 30.95
CA GLU A 479 13.67 -11.96 31.55
C GLU A 479 13.77 -10.68 30.72
N GLU A 480 14.96 -10.37 30.18
CA GLU A 480 15.15 -9.20 29.30
C GLU A 480 14.32 -9.34 28.03
N LEU A 481 14.33 -10.51 27.39
CA LEU A 481 13.48 -10.79 26.23
C LEU A 481 11.99 -10.62 26.54
N ARG A 482 11.55 -11.05 27.73
CA ARG A 482 10.14 -10.92 28.17
C ARG A 482 9.77 -9.47 28.44
N LYS A 483 10.61 -8.75 29.19
CA LYS A 483 10.38 -7.36 29.61
C LYS A 483 10.35 -6.40 28.42
N GLN A 484 11.29 -6.56 27.49
CA GLN A 484 11.46 -5.66 26.35
C GLN A 484 10.53 -5.99 25.17
N ALA A 485 9.91 -7.17 25.15
CA ALA A 485 9.08 -7.59 24.02
C ALA A 485 7.97 -6.60 23.65
N SER A 486 7.28 -6.03 24.65
CA SER A 486 6.21 -5.06 24.40
C SER A 486 6.77 -3.80 23.73
N GLU A 487 7.87 -3.25 24.25
CA GLU A 487 8.52 -2.06 23.72
C GLU A 487 9.01 -2.28 22.28
N TRP A 488 9.60 -3.44 21.99
CA TRP A 488 10.04 -3.77 20.64
C TRP A 488 8.90 -3.89 19.65
N LYS A 489 7.78 -4.49 20.06
CA LYS A 489 6.59 -4.54 19.20
C LYS A 489 6.03 -3.15 18.95
N MET A 490 5.95 -2.30 19.98
CA MET A 490 5.51 -0.90 19.84
C MET A 490 6.43 -0.12 18.89
N LYS A 491 7.75 -0.26 19.02
CA LYS A 491 8.72 0.40 18.14
C LYS A 491 8.63 -0.09 16.70
N ALA A 492 8.44 -1.39 16.50
CA ALA A 492 8.24 -1.97 15.17
C ALA A 492 6.91 -1.51 14.53
N LEU A 493 5.85 -1.42 15.33
CA LEU A 493 4.56 -0.85 14.95
C LEU A 493 4.71 0.61 14.50
N ARG A 494 5.32 1.47 15.33
CA ARG A 494 5.53 2.90 15.00
C ARG A 494 6.25 3.10 13.67
N ARG A 495 7.25 2.27 13.37
CA ARG A 495 7.96 2.29 12.07
C ARG A 495 7.08 1.87 10.87
N THR A 496 6.02 1.12 11.12
CA THR A 496 5.15 0.53 10.09
C THR A 496 3.90 1.39 9.82
N ILE A 497 3.42 2.11 10.83
CA ILE A 497 2.21 2.94 10.79
C ILE A 497 2.18 3.90 9.58
N PRO A 498 3.23 4.69 9.29
CA PRO A 498 3.20 5.63 8.16
C PRO A 498 2.87 4.96 6.82
N THR A 499 3.53 3.84 6.53
CA THR A 499 3.29 3.07 5.30
C THR A 499 1.85 2.56 5.22
N VAL A 500 1.29 2.10 6.35
CA VAL A 500 -0.08 1.60 6.39
C VAL A 500 -1.09 2.74 6.21
N PHE A 501 -0.87 3.91 6.81
CA PHE A 501 -1.72 5.08 6.56
C PHE A 501 -1.75 5.46 5.09
N SER A 502 -0.58 5.57 4.44
CA SER A 502 -0.50 5.85 3.01
C SER A 502 -1.27 4.82 2.17
N GLN A 503 -1.19 3.53 2.52
CA GLN A 503 -1.92 2.47 1.81
C GLN A 503 -3.44 2.55 2.03
N LEU A 504 -3.90 2.79 3.26
CA LEU A 504 -5.33 2.88 3.59
C LEU A 504 -5.98 4.11 2.96
N VAL A 505 -5.31 5.27 3.03
CA VAL A 505 -5.78 6.51 2.41
C VAL A 505 -5.82 6.39 0.89
N ARG A 506 -4.83 5.72 0.27
CA ARG A 506 -4.88 5.38 -1.16
C ARG A 506 -6.09 4.51 -1.48
N LEU A 507 -6.31 3.42 -0.73
CA LEU A 507 -7.45 2.54 -0.95
C LEU A 507 -8.78 3.30 -0.89
N LYS A 508 -8.98 4.13 0.15
CA LYS A 508 -10.21 4.91 0.32
C LYS A 508 -10.39 5.94 -0.79
N SER A 509 -9.32 6.64 -1.17
CA SER A 509 -9.35 7.60 -2.29
C SER A 509 -9.75 6.93 -3.60
N LYS A 510 -9.25 5.72 -3.89
CA LYS A 510 -9.68 4.93 -5.06
C LYS A 510 -11.18 4.61 -5.01
N VAL A 511 -11.69 4.17 -3.86
CA VAL A 511 -13.13 3.90 -3.69
C VAL A 511 -13.96 5.16 -3.94
N LEU A 512 -13.59 6.30 -3.33
CA LEU A 512 -14.33 7.55 -3.49
C LEU A 512 -14.22 8.13 -4.90
N MET A 513 -13.10 7.94 -5.60
CA MET A 513 -12.97 8.36 -7.00
C MET A 513 -13.95 7.64 -7.94
N LYS A 514 -14.31 6.39 -7.62
CA LYS A 514 -15.40 5.69 -8.32
C LYS A 514 -16.73 6.38 -8.04
N ASP A 515 -16.99 6.70 -6.77
CA ASP A 515 -18.21 7.39 -6.35
C ASP A 515 -18.32 8.79 -6.99
N VAL A 516 -17.21 9.51 -7.18
CA VAL A 516 -17.19 10.83 -7.87
C VAL A 516 -17.84 10.72 -9.25
N TRP A 517 -17.54 9.67 -10.01
CA TRP A 517 -18.11 9.48 -11.34
C TRP A 517 -19.63 9.29 -11.27
N GLU A 518 -20.08 8.43 -10.37
CA GLU A 518 -21.50 8.13 -10.16
C GLU A 518 -22.26 9.37 -9.67
N LYS A 519 -21.69 10.11 -8.72
CA LYS A 519 -22.27 11.37 -8.21
C LYS A 519 -22.33 12.46 -9.27
N THR A 520 -21.30 12.59 -10.10
CA THR A 520 -21.31 13.53 -11.24
C THR A 520 -22.45 13.22 -12.20
N LEU A 521 -22.68 11.94 -12.51
CA LEU A 521 -23.77 11.51 -13.38
C LEU A 521 -25.14 11.79 -12.76
N GLN A 522 -25.30 11.48 -11.47
CA GLN A 522 -26.53 11.77 -10.74
C GLN A 522 -26.84 13.28 -10.74
N VAL A 523 -25.83 14.13 -10.53
CA VAL A 523 -25.96 15.60 -10.66
C VAL A 523 -26.36 16.02 -12.06
N GLY A 524 -25.72 15.48 -13.10
CA GLY A 524 -26.05 15.78 -14.50
C GLY A 524 -27.46 15.37 -14.90
N LEU A 525 -27.93 14.20 -14.45
CA LEU A 525 -29.30 13.74 -14.69
C LEU A 525 -30.33 14.62 -13.99
N SER A 526 -30.04 15.07 -12.77
CA SER A 526 -30.94 15.95 -12.02
C SER A 526 -31.18 17.31 -12.69
N SER A 527 -30.24 17.75 -13.54
CA SER A 527 -30.38 18.95 -14.39
C SER A 527 -31.26 18.72 -15.63
N VAL A 528 -31.55 17.45 -15.96
CA VAL A 528 -32.50 17.08 -17.03
C VAL A 528 -33.94 17.26 -16.56
N ASP A 529 -34.20 17.00 -15.28
CA ASP A 529 -35.52 17.10 -14.64
C ASP A 529 -35.86 18.52 -14.12
N ASP A 530 -35.17 19.56 -14.63
CA ASP A 530 -35.37 20.99 -14.31
C ASP A 530 -35.30 21.35 -12.81
N LEU A 531 -34.39 20.72 -12.06
CA LEU A 531 -34.05 21.19 -10.71
C LEU A 531 -33.32 22.54 -10.76
N LYS A 532 -33.68 23.46 -9.85
CA LYS A 532 -33.07 24.79 -9.73
C LYS A 532 -31.60 24.72 -9.31
N GLU A 533 -30.80 25.69 -9.74
CA GLU A 533 -29.35 25.82 -9.43
C GLU A 533 -29.05 25.70 -7.92
N THR A 534 -29.90 26.27 -7.07
CA THR A 534 -29.75 26.22 -5.60
C THR A 534 -29.72 24.79 -5.03
N VAL A 535 -30.42 23.85 -5.66
CA VAL A 535 -30.49 22.44 -5.22
C VAL A 535 -29.19 21.70 -5.56
N VAL A 536 -28.54 22.07 -6.66
CA VAL A 536 -27.28 21.44 -7.11
C VAL A 536 -26.13 21.80 -6.17
N GLU A 537 -26.07 23.05 -5.70
CA GLU A 537 -25.06 23.50 -4.72
C GLU A 537 -25.17 22.76 -3.39
N GLU A 538 -26.37 22.69 -2.83
CA GLU A 538 -26.63 21.99 -1.57
C GLU A 538 -26.25 20.51 -1.66
N TRP A 539 -26.51 19.89 -2.80
CA TRP A 539 -26.15 18.49 -3.01
C TRP A 539 -24.64 18.29 -3.15
N LEU A 540 -23.93 19.17 -3.86
CA LEU A 540 -22.46 19.12 -3.96
C LEU A 540 -21.79 19.35 -2.60
N LEU A 541 -22.31 20.28 -1.80
CA LEU A 541 -21.87 20.48 -0.42
C LEU A 541 -22.07 19.22 0.43
N ALA A 542 -23.22 18.55 0.31
CA ALA A 542 -23.49 17.30 1.00
C ALA A 542 -22.53 16.17 0.57
N ILE A 543 -22.19 16.09 -0.72
CA ILE A 543 -21.22 15.11 -1.25
C ILE A 543 -19.82 15.39 -0.67
N ILE A 544 -19.36 16.65 -0.69
CA ILE A 544 -18.05 17.03 -0.14
C ILE A 544 -18.00 16.76 1.37
N ALA A 545 -19.08 17.05 2.09
CA ALA A 545 -19.19 16.72 3.52
C ALA A 545 -19.12 15.21 3.77
N SER A 546 -19.74 14.38 2.90
CA SER A 546 -19.62 12.93 2.99
C SER A 546 -18.17 12.47 2.79
N PHE A 547 -17.45 13.05 1.82
CA PHE A 547 -16.02 12.76 1.62
C PHE A 547 -15.19 13.14 2.85
N CYS A 548 -15.47 14.26 3.50
CA CYS A 548 -14.80 14.65 4.74
C CYS A 548 -15.03 13.62 5.85
N ILE A 549 -16.25 13.10 6.02
CA ILE A 549 -16.56 12.05 6.99
C ILE A 549 -15.80 10.75 6.63
N ASP A 550 -15.84 10.36 5.36
CA ASP A 550 -15.20 9.16 4.84
C ASP A 550 -13.67 9.16 5.00
N PHE A 551 -13.05 10.34 4.93
CA PHE A 551 -11.63 10.55 5.20
C PHE A 551 -11.29 10.79 6.67
N GLY A 552 -12.30 10.89 7.56
CA GLY A 552 -12.10 11.17 8.98
C GLY A 552 -11.70 12.62 9.30
N LEU A 553 -12.04 13.55 8.42
CA LEU A 553 -11.72 14.98 8.51
C LEU A 553 -12.86 15.83 9.11
N ASN A 554 -13.99 15.22 9.47
CA ASN A 554 -15.05 15.92 10.20
C ASN A 554 -14.66 16.11 11.68
N GLU A 555 -15.24 17.13 12.31
CA GLU A 555 -14.91 17.56 13.68
C GLU A 555 -14.93 16.40 14.69
N THR A 556 -15.96 15.55 14.65
CA THR A 556 -16.07 14.38 15.54
C THR A 556 -14.88 13.42 15.39
N SER A 557 -14.44 13.14 14.17
CA SER A 557 -13.32 12.22 13.91
C SER A 557 -11.98 12.83 14.34
N ILE A 558 -11.80 14.14 14.13
CA ILE A 558 -10.60 14.86 14.59
C ILE A 558 -10.54 14.85 16.12
N MET A 559 -11.65 15.13 16.79
CA MET A 559 -11.74 15.11 18.25
C MET A 559 -11.46 13.71 18.81
N ASN A 560 -12.01 12.66 18.19
CA ASN A 560 -11.72 11.27 18.57
C ASN A 560 -10.24 10.93 18.38
N THR A 561 -9.64 11.37 17.27
CA THR A 561 -8.21 11.17 16.99
C THR A 561 -7.33 11.90 18.00
N ALA A 562 -7.65 13.15 18.31
CA ALA A 562 -6.98 13.95 19.33
C ALA A 562 -7.07 13.27 20.71
N GLN A 563 -8.25 12.79 21.09
CA GLN A 563 -8.48 12.13 22.36
C GLN A 563 -7.70 10.80 22.48
N CYS A 564 -7.68 9.98 21.44
CA CYS A 564 -7.00 8.68 21.50
C CYS A 564 -5.47 8.81 21.43
N THR A 565 -4.95 9.78 20.68
CA THR A 565 -3.50 10.01 20.54
C THR A 565 -2.92 10.92 21.62
N GLY A 566 -3.76 11.66 22.34
CA GLY A 566 -3.35 12.67 23.32
C GLY A 566 -2.82 13.97 22.70
N LYS A 567 -2.95 14.15 21.38
CA LYS A 567 -2.58 15.40 20.68
C LYS A 567 -3.67 16.45 20.84
N ALA A 568 -3.31 17.73 20.76
CA ALA A 568 -4.29 18.81 20.79
C ALA A 568 -5.03 18.89 19.45
N ALA A 569 -6.37 18.97 19.50
CA ALA A 569 -7.22 18.96 18.30
C ALA A 569 -6.87 20.09 17.30
N HIS A 570 -6.51 21.28 17.80
CA HIS A 570 -6.12 22.40 16.93
C HIS A 570 -4.88 22.10 16.09
N LEU A 571 -3.88 21.39 16.63
CA LEU A 571 -2.68 21.00 15.88
C LEU A 571 -2.99 20.02 14.75
N LEU A 572 -3.98 19.15 14.95
CA LEU A 572 -4.46 18.24 13.91
C LEU A 572 -5.27 18.99 12.84
N GLN A 573 -6.09 19.96 13.25
CA GLN A 573 -6.82 20.84 12.34
C GLN A 573 -5.88 21.69 11.47
N GLU A 574 -4.75 22.15 12.01
CA GLU A 574 -3.72 22.89 11.25
C GLU A 574 -3.08 22.07 10.13
N GLN A 575 -3.15 20.73 10.17
CA GLN A 575 -2.66 19.88 9.08
C GLN A 575 -3.58 19.84 7.86
N ILE A 576 -4.83 20.31 8.03
CA ILE A 576 -5.84 20.37 6.99
C ILE A 576 -5.64 21.66 6.20
N GLN A 577 -5.16 21.51 4.97
CA GLN A 577 -4.82 22.61 4.08
C GLN A 577 -5.89 22.82 2.99
N SER A 578 -6.70 21.79 2.71
CA SER A 578 -7.71 21.89 1.67
C SER A 578 -8.83 22.84 2.06
N ARG A 579 -9.25 23.63 1.07
CA ARG A 579 -10.49 24.41 1.16
C ARG A 579 -11.74 23.54 1.29
N PHE A 580 -11.69 22.28 0.83
CA PHE A 580 -12.85 21.38 0.80
C PHE A 580 -13.20 20.81 2.16
N ALA A 581 -12.26 20.84 3.11
CA ALA A 581 -12.49 20.44 4.49
C ALA A 581 -13.03 21.59 5.36
N GLN A 582 -13.03 22.82 4.85
CA GLN A 582 -13.58 24.00 5.53
C GLN A 582 -15.06 24.19 5.18
N PRO A 583 -15.86 24.83 6.05
CA PRO A 583 -17.24 25.18 5.73
C PRO A 583 -17.27 26.06 4.48
N MET A 584 -17.90 25.57 3.41
CA MET A 584 -17.96 26.24 2.12
C MET A 584 -19.37 26.79 1.89
N ASN A 585 -19.47 28.00 1.36
CA ASN A 585 -20.77 28.61 1.06
C ASN A 585 -21.26 28.19 -0.34
N SER A 586 -22.57 28.16 -0.52
CA SER A 586 -23.21 27.73 -1.78
C SER A 586 -22.71 28.55 -2.99
N THR A 587 -22.55 29.87 -2.80
CA THR A 587 -22.04 30.81 -3.81
C THR A 587 -20.60 30.51 -4.26
N GLU A 588 -19.76 29.98 -3.38
CA GLU A 588 -18.37 29.61 -3.71
C GLU A 588 -18.35 28.36 -4.58
N VAL A 589 -19.19 27.37 -4.27
CA VAL A 589 -19.35 26.14 -5.07
C VAL A 589 -19.88 26.47 -6.47
N LEU A 590 -20.88 27.37 -6.58
CA LEU A 590 -21.39 27.84 -7.88
C LEU A 590 -20.30 28.40 -8.78
N ASN A 591 -19.49 29.31 -8.25
CA ASN A 591 -18.44 29.96 -9.03
C ASN A 591 -17.42 28.97 -9.60
N LEU A 592 -17.25 27.81 -8.95
CA LEU A 592 -16.36 26.76 -9.40
C LEU A 592 -16.97 25.87 -10.50
N ILE A 593 -18.30 25.78 -10.60
CA ILE A 593 -19.00 24.86 -11.52
C ILE A 593 -19.62 25.55 -12.75
N VAL A 594 -19.85 26.87 -12.70
CA VAL A 594 -20.46 27.64 -13.80
C VAL A 594 -19.50 27.86 -14.96
N LYS A 595 -19.95 27.71 -16.22
CA LYS A 595 -19.14 28.01 -17.42
C LYS A 595 -18.78 29.50 -17.48
N SER A 596 -17.54 29.81 -17.87
CA SER A 596 -17.16 31.21 -18.13
C SER A 596 -18.03 31.76 -19.27
N PRO A 597 -18.59 32.98 -19.15
CA PRO A 597 -19.48 33.52 -20.18
C PRO A 597 -18.74 33.59 -21.51
N SER A 598 -19.41 33.19 -22.60
CA SER A 598 -18.81 33.29 -23.94
C SER A 598 -18.50 34.77 -24.25
N TRP A 599 -17.38 35.03 -24.94
CA TRP A 599 -17.00 36.39 -25.32
C TRP A 599 -18.10 37.13 -26.11
N LYS A 600 -18.96 36.39 -26.83
CA LYS A 600 -20.13 36.93 -27.51
C LYS A 600 -21.19 37.39 -26.50
N GLY A 601 -21.53 36.57 -25.51
CA GLY A 601 -22.49 36.93 -24.45
C GLY A 601 -22.01 38.11 -23.61
N TRP A 602 -20.71 38.17 -23.32
CA TRP A 602 -20.08 39.30 -22.65
C TRP A 602 -20.15 40.59 -23.52
N ALA A 603 -19.91 40.48 -24.83
CA ALA A 603 -20.03 41.62 -25.75
C ALA A 603 -21.47 42.13 -25.92
N TRP A 604 -22.47 41.23 -25.92
CA TRP A 604 -23.90 41.61 -25.99
C TRP A 604 -24.38 42.34 -24.72
N SER A 605 -23.79 42.07 -23.56
CA SER A 605 -24.11 42.77 -22.30
C SER A 605 -23.69 44.25 -22.27
N TYR A 606 -22.81 44.68 -23.18
CA TYR A 606 -22.37 46.08 -23.33
C TYR A 606 -23.21 46.88 -24.35
N VAL A 607 -24.19 46.26 -25.02
CA VAL A 607 -25.06 46.95 -26.00
C VAL A 607 -26.28 47.55 -25.27
N PRO A 608 -26.39 48.89 -25.15
CA PRO A 608 -27.52 49.51 -24.46
C PRO A 608 -28.83 49.24 -25.21
N TYR A 609 -29.94 49.17 -24.47
CA TYR A 609 -31.32 48.90 -24.94
C TYR A 609 -31.66 47.47 -25.41
N TRP A 610 -30.76 46.73 -26.07
CA TRP A 610 -31.08 45.38 -26.60
C TRP A 610 -30.53 44.23 -25.73
N GLY A 611 -29.56 44.49 -24.85
CA GLY A 611 -28.95 43.49 -23.95
C GLY A 611 -29.65 43.28 -22.60
N GLN A 612 -30.69 44.07 -22.27
CA GLN A 612 -31.35 44.03 -20.95
C GLN A 612 -32.26 42.80 -20.71
N GLY A 613 -32.55 42.01 -21.76
CA GLY A 613 -33.37 40.80 -21.67
C GLY A 613 -32.56 39.48 -21.63
N SER A 614 -31.25 39.53 -21.87
CA SER A 614 -30.40 38.34 -21.84
C SER A 614 -29.78 38.19 -20.45
N ASN A 615 -30.55 37.67 -19.49
CA ASN A 615 -29.94 36.97 -18.36
C ASN A 615 -29.14 35.82 -18.97
N VAL A 616 -27.81 35.95 -19.01
CA VAL A 616 -26.94 34.84 -19.37
C VAL A 616 -27.04 33.87 -18.20
N GLU A 617 -27.98 32.93 -18.27
CA GLU A 617 -28.13 31.88 -17.28
C GLU A 617 -26.80 31.16 -17.10
N ALA A 618 -26.47 30.90 -15.84
CA ALA A 618 -25.20 30.33 -15.44
C ALA A 618 -25.18 28.85 -15.81
N ILE A 619 -24.77 28.53 -17.04
CA ILE A 619 -24.78 27.14 -17.50
C ILE A 619 -23.75 26.33 -16.68
N ILE A 620 -24.24 25.44 -15.81
CA ILE A 620 -23.44 24.50 -15.03
C ILE A 620 -22.69 23.56 -15.99
N SER A 621 -21.41 23.32 -15.71
CA SER A 621 -20.59 22.37 -16.48
C SER A 621 -20.34 21.10 -15.69
N LEU A 622 -20.73 19.95 -16.24
CA LEU A 622 -20.40 18.64 -15.68
C LEU A 622 -18.91 18.37 -15.63
N GLU A 623 -18.16 18.93 -16.59
CA GLU A 623 -16.70 18.90 -16.58
C GLU A 623 -16.14 19.56 -15.33
N LYS A 624 -16.71 20.72 -14.97
CA LYS A 624 -16.29 21.45 -13.79
C LYS A 624 -16.73 20.75 -12.51
N ILE A 625 -17.93 20.15 -12.46
CA ILE A 625 -18.38 19.33 -11.33
C ILE A 625 -17.47 18.13 -11.11
N TYR A 626 -17.19 17.37 -12.17
CA TYR A 626 -16.31 16.21 -12.11
C TYR A 626 -14.92 16.61 -11.62
N ASN A 627 -14.34 17.66 -12.20
CA ASN A 627 -13.03 18.17 -11.81
C ASN A 627 -13.02 18.70 -10.37
N LEU A 628 -14.09 19.35 -9.91
CA LEU A 628 -14.26 19.83 -8.54
C LEU A 628 -14.25 18.66 -7.54
N LEU A 629 -15.13 17.68 -7.75
CA LEU A 629 -15.25 16.51 -6.87
C LEU A 629 -13.98 15.67 -6.88
N LYS A 630 -13.38 15.49 -8.05
CA LYS A 630 -12.06 14.85 -8.19
C LYS A 630 -10.99 15.60 -7.38
N GLN A 631 -10.92 16.91 -7.51
CA GLN A 631 -9.95 17.73 -6.78
C GLN A 631 -10.19 17.62 -5.27
N ALA A 632 -11.45 17.63 -4.83
CA ALA A 632 -11.81 17.41 -3.44
C ALA A 632 -11.29 16.07 -2.91
N VAL A 633 -11.53 14.96 -3.63
CA VAL A 633 -11.02 13.64 -3.19
C VAL A 633 -9.49 13.61 -3.10
N VAL A 634 -8.78 14.23 -4.04
CA VAL A 634 -7.30 14.27 -4.01
C VAL A 634 -6.82 15.08 -2.81
N GLU A 635 -7.27 16.32 -2.65
CA GLU A 635 -6.83 17.20 -1.57
C GLU A 635 -7.20 16.67 -0.18
N LEU A 636 -8.44 16.17 -0.01
CA LEU A 636 -8.88 15.55 1.24
C LEU A 636 -8.09 14.28 1.56
N SER A 637 -7.68 13.51 0.55
CA SER A 637 -6.82 12.35 0.79
C SER A 637 -5.45 12.76 1.32
N GLU A 638 -4.88 13.87 0.82
CA GLU A 638 -3.60 14.38 1.32
C GLU A 638 -3.73 14.94 2.73
N ASP A 639 -4.82 15.66 3.03
CA ASP A 639 -5.12 16.14 4.39
C ASP A 639 -5.29 14.99 5.37
N ALA A 640 -6.01 13.93 4.98
CA ALA A 640 -6.18 12.74 5.81
C ALA A 640 -4.84 12.06 6.11
N GLU A 641 -3.98 11.91 5.10
CA GLU A 641 -2.64 11.35 5.28
C GLU A 641 -1.78 12.24 6.21
N ARG A 642 -1.77 13.56 6.01
CA ARG A 642 -1.06 14.51 6.89
C ARG A 642 -1.56 14.44 8.34
N LEU A 643 -2.88 14.47 8.53
CA LEU A 643 -3.50 14.42 9.86
C LEU A 643 -3.17 13.11 10.58
N LEU A 644 -3.30 11.97 9.90
CA LEU A 644 -2.98 10.66 10.47
C LEU A 644 -1.49 10.56 10.82
N LEU A 645 -0.60 11.03 9.96
CA LEU A 645 0.84 11.05 10.24
C LEU A 645 1.18 11.95 11.43
N ALA A 646 0.59 13.15 11.50
CA ALA A 646 0.80 14.08 12.61
C ALA A 646 0.28 13.51 13.94
N ALA A 647 -0.89 12.85 13.92
CA ALA A 647 -1.48 12.23 15.10
C ALA A 647 -0.58 11.16 15.74
N PHE A 648 0.23 10.46 14.93
CA PHE A 648 1.14 9.40 15.39
C PHE A 648 2.62 9.76 15.28
N SER A 649 2.94 11.03 15.03
CA SER A 649 4.32 11.52 15.06
C SER A 649 4.83 11.62 16.50
N ASP A 650 6.08 11.21 16.71
CA ASP A 650 6.79 11.46 17.97
C ASP A 650 7.01 12.98 18.10
N ASP A 651 6.73 13.55 19.29
CA ASP A 651 6.92 15.00 19.57
C ASP A 651 8.38 15.45 19.54
#